data_AF-A0AAN5AIY5-F1
#
_entry.id   AF-A0AAN5AIY5-F1
#
_cell.length_a   1.000
_cell.length_b   1.000
_cell.length_c   1.000
_cell.angle_alpha   90.00
_cell.angle_beta   90.00
_cell.angle_gamma   90.00
#
_symmetry.space_group_name_H-M   'P 1'
#
loop_
_entity.id
_entity.type
_entity.pdbx_description
1 polymer ?
#
loop_
_entity_poly.entity_id
_entity_poly.type
_entity_poly.pdbx_seq_one_letter_code
_entity_poly.pdbx_strand_id
1 'polypeptide(L)'
;MKAYFFWFSLLMISLTQLTYAAEEERPFIITIEIPEDSKDFFVKIKGDVNGSGASDYTIDWGDGTTTSGGSSSEETVNHTYATAGEYQVSMSGKLPQLTFSNFSYAPDDSEKINASRVKRVEQWGTNKWYSTGYMFKSASNLLEMTEEKPDFSKVEMMNSMFSEATNFNQDLNSWDVSNVTNLAFMFRDAISFNGDISSWDVGAVTNMPGMFDGALAFNRELKDWDVSNVIDMSFMFANTRDFNQDIGMWNVGSVKRMPLMFSASNAFNGDLNQWNVSEVEDLSEMFSFSKNFNGDLSNWNLASAEYMGSMFRFAEKFNQDLSSWKISNVKNLAFMFENTQDYSPYLSDKLWDSWFRQELNENVRFYAPKYYCNDLSLEKRQIIIDNNFWDISEIIKECGKIVYCFKEEKINSDTLLLFLGHLSGKLKEPSFYPQKEGAEFLGWSIDLDNYPIVLWDFDQNTFTEDETNLYPVFFTESFPPSGEGTESNPYLISNLAELRWLSEGLEGGLSDAERWQAGTYYELSQNIDAIESRIWNEGKGFAPIGNEEVSFRAHFNGNGFSIQSLRIDDSNRDNIGFFGRTTGADIRNLSLKDYNINGGTGVGVVGNAYTTAIENIKVEGYLQGNDRLGGVAGVLINSKVSDAKAQVELNGTNEVGGLVGYANYVWGAGGYSTDIRNASAHGIINASSYVGGLVGDAQNANIVNSYSNVYIKAISNVGGVVARNNAGRTAHVYAAGLIKASGSNIGGVVGVNTTGLLVENAYWDKETTGQSSSPGSNASAGLATVDFQLQSNFNGWDFENLWGIGSDGENIRPFFQKDLIAITVSKEGNGNIEGPLFATAGTAVTLKVVPEEFYEIDQILVDGETREWDEQNEFMIANIQQEVQVNVRFKLKSYIVTATVNEGATISPEEISVTHGEDQNFTLTMPEDYEVVDWKVNGFSQGHYSKDFLLENVTEETTVEAEVVQTFAFTKDAGDHGVISPFIDRIRKGSQLSIQIYALEDYLLTDVLINGESVGAVNYYDIYPVVEAVDVKAIIVPAAYQITVSQTENGTISPETTSVAFGDSQTFTVTPDTYYKIVDVLVEGESVGAVSTYTFENVVEDYTITALFDRILSNELQTEIKFYPNPSQGQVFIEGLQTTGEVRILDLSGRVVLETKVSEVASQFDISALGTGIYQLVINGQVIGKLMKE
;
A
#
# COMPACT_ATOMS: atom_id res chain seq x y z
N MET A 1 -77.44 37.42 -12.67
CA MET A 1 -77.74 36.39 -11.65
C MET A 1 -77.83 34.97 -12.28
N LYS A 2 -76.83 34.57 -13.10
CA LYS A 2 -76.63 33.20 -13.62
C LYS A 2 -75.14 32.83 -13.80
N ALA A 3 -74.23 33.61 -13.23
CA ALA A 3 -72.77 33.36 -13.27
C ALA A 3 -72.18 32.99 -11.89
N TYR A 4 -72.94 33.12 -10.81
CA TYR A 4 -72.51 32.75 -9.44
C TYR A 4 -72.95 31.34 -9.01
N PHE A 5 -73.75 30.63 -9.82
CA PHE A 5 -74.19 29.26 -9.51
C PHE A 5 -73.32 28.16 -10.14
N PHE A 6 -72.40 28.52 -11.04
CA PHE A 6 -71.49 27.55 -11.70
C PHE A 6 -70.16 27.38 -10.94
N TRP A 7 -69.80 28.35 -10.09
CA TRP A 7 -68.58 28.32 -9.29
C TRP A 7 -68.77 27.73 -7.88
N PHE A 8 -70.01 27.54 -7.41
CA PHE A 8 -70.30 26.91 -6.12
C PHE A 8 -70.55 25.40 -6.20
N SER A 9 -70.74 24.85 -7.41
CA SER A 9 -70.89 23.40 -7.64
C SER A 9 -69.55 22.68 -7.91
N LEU A 10 -68.45 23.40 -8.15
CA LEU A 10 -67.11 22.80 -8.25
C LEU A 10 -66.33 22.79 -6.92
N LEU A 11 -66.74 23.58 -5.93
CA LEU A 11 -66.06 23.69 -4.62
C LEU A 11 -66.68 22.81 -3.51
N MET A 12 -67.75 22.07 -3.82
CA MET A 12 -68.46 21.16 -2.89
C MET A 12 -68.50 19.71 -3.42
N ILE A 13 -67.53 19.34 -4.27
CA ILE A 13 -67.07 17.96 -4.45
C ILE A 13 -65.61 17.90 -3.97
N SER A 14 -65.35 18.57 -2.85
CA SER A 14 -64.29 18.23 -1.90
C SER A 14 -65.00 17.69 -0.66
N LEU A 15 -64.60 16.51 -0.19
CA LEU A 15 -65.18 15.74 0.93
C LEU A 15 -66.47 14.96 0.62
N THR A 16 -66.33 13.83 -0.09
CA THR A 16 -66.65 12.47 0.43
C THR A 16 -66.50 11.43 -0.68
N GLN A 17 -65.26 11.08 -1.03
CA GLN A 17 -64.73 9.82 -1.62
C GLN A 17 -63.20 10.02 -1.62
N LEU A 18 -62.41 9.87 -0.55
CA LEU A 18 -62.06 8.63 0.15
C LEU A 18 -62.49 7.36 -0.57
N THR A 19 -62.04 7.22 -1.81
CA THR A 19 -61.63 5.92 -2.36
C THR A 19 -60.14 6.05 -2.60
N TYR A 20 -59.37 5.25 -1.86
CA TYR A 20 -58.01 4.83 -2.17
C TYR A 20 -57.77 4.91 -3.69
N ALA A 21 -57.09 5.95 -4.16
CA ALA A 21 -56.44 5.85 -5.45
C ALA A 21 -55.32 4.85 -5.19
N ALA A 22 -55.51 3.61 -5.65
CA ALA A 22 -54.41 2.66 -5.70
C ALA A 22 -53.28 3.38 -6.44
N GLU A 23 -52.14 3.55 -5.78
CA GLU A 23 -50.92 4.04 -6.40
C GLU A 23 -50.71 3.17 -7.63
N GLU A 24 -50.71 3.79 -8.82
CA GLU A 24 -50.58 3.04 -10.07
C GLU A 24 -49.21 2.37 -10.04
N GLU A 25 -49.19 1.04 -10.09
CA GLU A 25 -47.98 0.25 -9.90
C GLU A 25 -46.98 0.54 -11.03
N ARG A 26 -45.86 1.18 -10.69
CA ARG A 26 -44.79 1.50 -11.65
C ARG A 26 -43.67 0.48 -11.53
N PRO A 27 -43.21 -0.13 -12.65
CA PRO A 27 -42.17 -1.14 -12.63
C PRO A 27 -40.79 -0.55 -12.27
N PHE A 28 -39.92 -1.41 -11.76
CA PHE A 28 -38.48 -1.19 -11.75
C PHE A 28 -37.92 -1.44 -13.15
N ILE A 29 -37.24 -0.48 -13.75
CA ILE A 29 -36.78 -0.56 -15.15
C ILE A 29 -35.26 -0.38 -15.18
N ILE A 30 -34.59 -1.32 -15.84
CA ILE A 30 -33.16 -1.23 -16.16
C ILE A 30 -32.94 -1.32 -17.66
N THR A 31 -31.86 -0.74 -18.15
CA THR A 31 -31.33 -1.05 -19.48
C THR A 31 -30.16 -2.01 -19.36
N ILE A 32 -30.19 -3.08 -20.14
CA ILE A 32 -29.10 -4.05 -20.27
C ILE A 32 -28.57 -4.08 -21.71
N GLU A 33 -27.30 -4.47 -21.89
CA GLU A 33 -26.73 -4.77 -23.21
C GLU A 33 -26.43 -6.26 -23.33
N ILE A 34 -27.04 -6.89 -24.32
CA ILE A 34 -26.87 -8.30 -24.65
C ILE A 34 -25.88 -8.41 -25.80
N PRO A 35 -24.72 -9.07 -25.62
CA PRO A 35 -23.72 -9.20 -26.66
C PRO A 35 -24.05 -10.34 -27.65
N GLU A 36 -23.37 -10.38 -28.81
CA GLU A 36 -23.61 -11.40 -29.85
C GLU A 36 -23.11 -12.80 -29.47
N ASP A 37 -22.06 -12.87 -28.65
CA ASP A 37 -21.41 -14.11 -28.21
C ASP A 37 -22.22 -14.87 -27.13
N SER A 38 -23.05 -14.16 -26.35
CA SER A 38 -23.93 -14.76 -25.35
C SER A 38 -25.23 -13.98 -25.19
N LYS A 39 -26.35 -14.59 -25.62
CA LYS A 39 -27.67 -13.96 -25.62
C LYS A 39 -28.50 -14.22 -24.36
N ASP A 40 -27.90 -14.83 -23.35
CA ASP A 40 -28.57 -15.21 -22.11
C ASP A 40 -28.51 -14.09 -21.08
N PHE A 41 -29.60 -13.80 -20.40
CA PHE A 41 -29.63 -12.92 -19.25
C PHE A 41 -30.51 -13.52 -18.17
N PHE A 42 -30.10 -13.37 -16.92
CA PHE A 42 -30.93 -13.81 -15.82
C PHE A 42 -31.11 -12.73 -14.77
N VAL A 43 -32.22 -12.83 -14.03
CA VAL A 43 -32.47 -12.07 -12.81
C VAL A 43 -32.72 -13.08 -11.70
N LYS A 44 -31.99 -12.94 -10.59
CA LYS A 44 -32.27 -13.72 -9.39
C LYS A 44 -33.15 -12.93 -8.46
N ILE A 45 -34.25 -13.53 -8.02
CA ILE A 45 -35.24 -12.89 -7.14
C ILE A 45 -35.35 -13.73 -5.88
N LYS A 46 -35.46 -13.05 -4.73
CA LYS A 46 -35.59 -13.69 -3.43
C LYS A 46 -36.74 -13.07 -2.64
N GLY A 47 -37.49 -13.93 -1.94
CA GLY A 47 -38.53 -13.50 -1.01
C GLY A 47 -37.97 -12.78 0.23
N ASP A 48 -38.84 -12.12 0.98
CA ASP A 48 -38.53 -11.47 2.26
C ASP A 48 -37.97 -12.50 3.28
N VAL A 49 -37.05 -12.05 4.15
CA VAL A 49 -36.52 -12.74 5.34
C VAL A 49 -37.59 -13.34 6.27
N ASN A 50 -38.83 -12.86 6.23
CA ASN A 50 -39.99 -13.39 6.97
C ASN A 50 -40.78 -14.49 6.23
N GLY A 51 -40.34 -14.91 5.05
CA GLY A 51 -41.00 -15.96 4.26
C GLY A 51 -42.28 -15.51 3.54
N SER A 52 -42.61 -14.21 3.52
CA SER A 52 -43.60 -13.69 2.57
C SER A 52 -42.94 -13.61 1.20
N GLY A 53 -43.22 -14.60 0.35
CA GLY A 53 -42.54 -14.74 -0.94
C GLY A 53 -42.68 -13.52 -1.87
N ALA A 54 -41.79 -13.46 -2.85
CA ALA A 54 -41.98 -12.71 -4.08
C ALA A 54 -43.19 -13.32 -4.78
N SER A 55 -44.38 -12.91 -4.36
CA SER A 55 -45.66 -13.48 -4.75
C SER A 55 -46.23 -12.56 -5.82
N ASP A 56 -46.04 -13.00 -7.06
CA ASP A 56 -46.51 -12.39 -8.30
C ASP A 56 -45.62 -11.23 -8.78
N TYR A 57 -44.56 -11.57 -9.52
CA TYR A 57 -43.80 -10.62 -10.33
C TYR A 57 -43.96 -10.92 -11.83
N THR A 58 -43.82 -9.86 -12.63
CA THR A 58 -43.77 -9.95 -14.10
C THR A 58 -42.55 -9.20 -14.59
N ILE A 59 -41.67 -9.90 -15.31
CA ILE A 59 -40.52 -9.35 -16.03
C ILE A 59 -40.91 -9.26 -17.51
N ASP A 60 -41.00 -8.05 -18.04
CA ASP A 60 -40.99 -7.78 -19.46
C ASP A 60 -39.53 -7.59 -19.90
N TRP A 61 -39.04 -8.46 -20.79
CA TRP A 61 -37.65 -8.47 -21.22
C TRP A 61 -37.35 -7.39 -22.27
N GLY A 62 -38.36 -6.65 -22.73
CA GLY A 62 -38.18 -5.58 -23.71
C GLY A 62 -38.03 -6.06 -25.16
N ASP A 63 -38.11 -7.37 -25.41
CA ASP A 63 -38.11 -7.99 -26.75
C ASP A 63 -39.52 -8.43 -27.20
N GLY A 64 -40.55 -8.02 -26.46
CA GLY A 64 -41.94 -8.41 -26.67
C GLY A 64 -42.33 -9.72 -25.98
N THR A 65 -41.44 -10.32 -25.19
CA THR A 65 -41.72 -11.47 -24.34
C THR A 65 -41.77 -11.08 -22.85
N THR A 66 -42.58 -11.80 -22.09
CA THR A 66 -42.76 -11.57 -20.65
C THR A 66 -42.69 -12.88 -19.89
N THR A 67 -42.01 -12.91 -18.75
CA THR A 67 -42.02 -14.02 -17.80
C THR A 67 -42.74 -13.58 -16.53
N SER A 68 -43.69 -14.37 -16.05
CA SER A 68 -44.32 -14.16 -14.74
C SER A 68 -44.00 -15.31 -13.82
N GLY A 69 -43.69 -15.01 -12.58
CA GLY A 69 -43.26 -15.98 -11.58
C GLY A 69 -43.72 -15.62 -10.18
N GLY A 70 -43.47 -16.54 -9.25
CA GLY A 70 -43.81 -16.36 -7.85
C GLY A 70 -43.20 -17.45 -6.99
N SER A 71 -42.29 -17.05 -6.10
CA SER A 71 -41.57 -17.97 -5.21
C SER A 71 -41.32 -17.35 -3.83
N SER A 72 -41.38 -18.19 -2.80
CA SER A 72 -40.96 -17.83 -1.43
C SER A 72 -39.49 -18.11 -1.14
N SER A 73 -38.78 -18.76 -2.07
CA SER A 73 -37.34 -19.01 -2.03
C SER A 73 -36.63 -18.22 -3.14
N GLU A 74 -35.31 -18.29 -3.15
CA GLU A 74 -34.51 -17.81 -4.29
C GLU A 74 -34.95 -18.51 -5.59
N GLU A 75 -35.09 -17.74 -6.66
CA GLU A 75 -35.44 -18.20 -8.00
C GLU A 75 -34.55 -17.47 -9.02
N THR A 76 -33.97 -18.22 -9.96
CA THR A 76 -33.25 -17.68 -11.12
C THR A 76 -34.17 -17.67 -12.32
N VAL A 77 -34.50 -16.47 -12.82
CA VAL A 77 -35.32 -16.28 -14.00
C VAL A 77 -34.40 -16.04 -15.19
N ASN A 78 -34.27 -17.04 -16.06
CA ASN A 78 -33.43 -16.96 -17.25
C ASN A 78 -34.25 -16.50 -18.47
N HIS A 79 -33.61 -15.76 -19.36
CA HIS A 79 -34.13 -15.38 -20.66
C HIS A 79 -33.02 -15.45 -21.70
N THR A 80 -33.36 -15.84 -22.93
CA THR A 80 -32.44 -15.87 -24.06
C THR A 80 -33.01 -15.00 -25.17
N TYR A 81 -32.30 -13.90 -25.47
CA TYR A 81 -32.71 -12.97 -26.51
C TYR A 81 -32.45 -13.54 -27.91
N ALA A 82 -33.31 -13.22 -28.87
CA ALA A 82 -33.14 -13.68 -30.26
C ALA A 82 -31.98 -12.97 -30.98
N THR A 83 -31.72 -11.72 -30.60
CA THR A 83 -30.72 -10.83 -31.20
C THR A 83 -29.89 -10.17 -30.10
N ALA A 84 -28.65 -9.80 -30.39
CA ALA A 84 -27.89 -8.92 -29.52
C ALA A 84 -28.44 -7.49 -29.59
N GLY A 85 -28.19 -6.69 -28.55
CA GLY A 85 -28.61 -5.29 -28.49
C GLY A 85 -28.91 -4.80 -27.08
N GLU A 86 -29.30 -3.53 -26.98
CA GLU A 86 -29.81 -2.96 -25.73
C GLU A 86 -31.29 -3.29 -25.55
N TYR A 87 -31.65 -3.71 -24.33
CA TYR A 87 -33.03 -4.04 -23.96
C TYR A 87 -33.41 -3.33 -22.66
N GLN A 88 -34.62 -2.77 -22.63
CA GLN A 88 -35.22 -2.25 -21.40
C GLN A 88 -35.99 -3.38 -20.72
N VAL A 89 -35.46 -3.87 -19.60
CA VAL A 89 -36.11 -4.89 -18.79
C VAL A 89 -36.96 -4.20 -17.74
N SER A 90 -38.27 -4.43 -17.78
CA SER A 90 -39.24 -3.84 -16.87
C SER A 90 -39.79 -4.91 -15.94
N MET A 91 -39.55 -4.74 -14.64
CA MET A 91 -39.92 -5.67 -13.58
C MET A 91 -41.02 -5.06 -12.71
N SER A 92 -42.20 -5.68 -12.69
CA SER A 92 -43.37 -5.25 -11.92
C SER A 92 -43.82 -6.36 -10.97
N GLY A 93 -44.73 -6.04 -10.05
CA GLY A 93 -45.15 -6.96 -9.00
C GLY A 93 -44.32 -6.83 -7.74
N LYS A 94 -44.36 -7.86 -6.89
CA LYS A 94 -43.64 -7.85 -5.61
C LYS A 94 -42.22 -8.35 -5.77
N LEU A 95 -41.24 -7.45 -5.66
CA LEU A 95 -39.82 -7.74 -5.77
C LEU A 95 -39.10 -7.37 -4.45
N PRO A 96 -39.17 -8.19 -3.39
CA PRO A 96 -38.56 -7.83 -2.09
C PRO A 96 -37.04 -7.64 -2.17
N GLN A 97 -36.38 -8.47 -2.96
CA GLN A 97 -34.93 -8.43 -3.21
C GLN A 97 -34.64 -9.07 -4.59
N LEU A 98 -33.72 -8.47 -5.35
CA LEU A 98 -33.21 -9.05 -6.59
C LEU A 98 -31.70 -8.80 -6.75
N THR A 99 -31.04 -9.58 -7.60
CA THR A 99 -29.66 -9.37 -8.05
C THR A 99 -29.48 -9.86 -9.49
N PHE A 100 -28.52 -9.26 -10.20
CA PHE A 100 -28.09 -9.68 -11.53
C PHE A 100 -26.84 -10.56 -11.51
N SER A 101 -26.31 -10.90 -10.34
CA SER A 101 -25.23 -11.87 -10.18
C SER A 101 -25.67 -12.98 -9.23
N ASN A 102 -25.43 -12.80 -7.93
CA ASN A 102 -25.71 -13.79 -6.91
C ASN A 102 -25.86 -13.16 -5.53
N PHE A 103 -26.63 -13.79 -4.64
CA PHE A 103 -26.75 -13.39 -3.24
C PHE A 103 -25.60 -13.96 -2.39
N SER A 104 -24.38 -13.87 -2.93
CA SER A 104 -23.16 -14.46 -2.35
C SER A 104 -21.97 -13.52 -2.47
N TYR A 105 -20.99 -13.70 -1.58
CA TYR A 105 -19.74 -12.94 -1.61
C TYR A 105 -18.82 -13.31 -2.78
N ALA A 106 -18.92 -14.52 -3.32
CA ALA A 106 -18.08 -14.99 -4.41
C ALA A 106 -18.95 -15.46 -5.59
N PRO A 107 -19.44 -14.54 -6.45
CA PRO A 107 -20.10 -14.94 -7.69
C PRO A 107 -19.09 -15.57 -8.64
N ASP A 108 -19.52 -16.55 -9.43
CA ASP A 108 -18.70 -17.09 -10.51
C ASP A 108 -18.61 -16.12 -11.71
N ASP A 109 -17.71 -16.39 -12.65
CA ASP A 109 -17.49 -15.50 -13.79
C ASP A 109 -18.75 -15.32 -14.65
N SER A 110 -19.61 -16.33 -14.75
CA SER A 110 -20.86 -16.23 -15.51
C SER A 110 -21.85 -15.28 -14.84
N GLU A 111 -21.91 -15.28 -13.51
CA GLU A 111 -22.74 -14.38 -12.71
C GLU A 111 -22.21 -12.94 -12.76
N LYS A 112 -20.88 -12.76 -12.74
CA LYS A 112 -20.25 -11.44 -12.94
C LYS A 112 -20.50 -10.89 -14.35
N ILE A 113 -20.36 -11.73 -15.37
CA ILE A 113 -20.66 -11.40 -16.78
C ILE A 113 -22.16 -11.09 -16.95
N ASN A 114 -23.05 -11.76 -16.23
CA ASN A 114 -24.47 -11.44 -16.29
C ASN A 114 -24.76 -10.06 -15.68
N ALA A 115 -24.19 -9.76 -14.50
CA ALA A 115 -24.38 -8.47 -13.85
C ALA A 115 -23.76 -7.31 -14.65
N SER A 116 -22.60 -7.52 -15.29
CA SER A 116 -21.95 -6.50 -16.11
C SER A 116 -22.78 -6.09 -17.33
N ARG A 117 -23.83 -6.83 -17.69
CA ARG A 117 -24.76 -6.43 -18.76
C ARG A 117 -25.67 -5.28 -18.35
N VAL A 118 -25.83 -5.01 -17.05
CA VAL A 118 -26.65 -3.89 -16.56
C VAL A 118 -25.92 -2.57 -16.78
N LYS A 119 -26.52 -1.68 -17.58
CA LYS A 119 -25.90 -0.40 -17.97
C LYS A 119 -26.50 0.80 -17.27
N ARG A 120 -27.82 0.80 -17.08
CA ARG A 120 -28.56 1.93 -16.51
C ARG A 120 -29.72 1.46 -15.65
N VAL A 121 -30.02 2.22 -14.60
CA VAL A 121 -31.30 2.13 -13.88
C VAL A 121 -32.18 3.27 -14.35
N GLU A 122 -33.17 2.95 -15.18
CA GLU A 122 -34.04 3.93 -15.82
C GLU A 122 -35.15 4.40 -14.86
N GLN A 123 -35.63 3.51 -13.99
CA GLN A 123 -36.75 3.79 -13.07
C GLN A 123 -36.69 2.88 -11.84
N TRP A 124 -36.90 3.44 -10.64
CA TRP A 124 -37.06 2.66 -9.40
C TRP A 124 -38.49 2.13 -9.22
N GLY A 125 -39.47 2.88 -9.70
CA GLY A 125 -40.88 2.50 -9.66
C GLY A 125 -41.50 2.61 -8.26
N THR A 126 -42.60 1.89 -8.03
CA THR A 126 -43.33 1.90 -6.75
C THR A 126 -43.00 0.67 -5.88
N ASN A 127 -42.00 -0.13 -6.26
CA ASN A 127 -41.64 -1.34 -5.52
C ASN A 127 -41.05 -0.98 -4.15
N LYS A 128 -41.47 -1.72 -3.11
CA LYS A 128 -40.95 -1.57 -1.75
C LYS A 128 -39.88 -2.61 -1.50
N TRP A 129 -38.63 -2.15 -1.46
CA TRP A 129 -37.47 -3.02 -1.26
C TRP A 129 -37.32 -3.40 0.20
N TYR A 130 -37.10 -4.69 0.47
CA TYR A 130 -36.80 -5.20 1.81
C TYR A 130 -35.28 -5.40 1.99
N SER A 131 -34.58 -5.66 0.89
CA SER A 131 -33.14 -5.69 0.83
C SER A 131 -32.69 -5.26 -0.57
N THR A 132 -31.59 -4.52 -0.63
CA THR A 132 -30.88 -4.20 -1.88
C THR A 132 -29.46 -4.76 -1.87
N GLY A 133 -29.13 -5.58 -0.87
CA GLY A 133 -27.85 -6.25 -0.81
C GLY A 133 -27.60 -7.07 -2.06
N TYR A 134 -26.39 -6.91 -2.63
CA TYR A 134 -25.92 -7.52 -3.87
C TYR A 134 -26.63 -7.10 -5.17
N MET A 135 -27.55 -6.13 -5.15
CA MET A 135 -28.42 -5.84 -6.32
C MET A 135 -27.64 -5.58 -7.62
N PHE A 136 -26.62 -4.72 -7.55
CA PHE A 136 -25.75 -4.34 -8.68
C PHE A 136 -24.31 -4.82 -8.49
N LYS A 137 -24.12 -5.88 -7.71
CA LYS A 137 -22.78 -6.46 -7.54
C LYS A 137 -22.26 -6.97 -8.88
N SER A 138 -21.03 -6.58 -9.21
CA SER A 138 -20.32 -6.85 -10.46
C SER A 138 -20.98 -6.23 -11.69
N ALA A 139 -21.88 -5.26 -11.52
CA ALA A 139 -22.42 -4.47 -12.63
C ALA A 139 -21.39 -3.43 -13.10
N SER A 140 -20.27 -3.90 -13.64
CA SER A 140 -19.12 -3.06 -14.02
C SER A 140 -19.44 -2.06 -15.13
N ASN A 141 -20.47 -2.30 -15.95
CA ASN A 141 -20.93 -1.34 -16.96
C ASN A 141 -22.10 -0.46 -16.51
N LEU A 142 -22.49 -0.49 -15.23
CA LEU A 142 -23.50 0.40 -14.69
C LEU A 142 -22.93 1.83 -14.64
N LEU A 143 -23.38 2.67 -15.56
CA LEU A 143 -22.88 4.03 -15.73
C LEU A 143 -23.81 5.08 -15.15
N GLU A 144 -25.13 4.89 -15.32
CA GLU A 144 -26.13 5.91 -15.00
C GLU A 144 -27.26 5.33 -14.14
N MET A 145 -27.81 6.17 -13.25
CA MET A 145 -29.02 5.88 -12.50
C MET A 145 -29.98 7.06 -12.56
N THR A 146 -31.27 6.77 -12.58
CA THR A 146 -32.33 7.75 -12.49
C THR A 146 -32.23 8.62 -11.22
N GLU A 147 -32.59 9.89 -11.34
CA GLU A 147 -32.76 10.80 -10.19
C GLU A 147 -34.00 10.46 -9.33
N GLU A 148 -34.84 9.52 -9.79
CA GLU A 148 -35.96 9.02 -8.99
C GLU A 148 -35.45 8.44 -7.68
N LYS A 149 -36.07 8.85 -6.57
CA LYS A 149 -35.73 8.32 -5.25
C LYS A 149 -36.34 6.92 -5.07
N PRO A 150 -35.54 5.89 -4.75
CA PRO A 150 -36.08 4.59 -4.38
C PRO A 150 -36.83 4.64 -3.04
N ASP A 151 -37.86 3.79 -2.88
CA ASP A 151 -38.49 3.55 -1.57
C ASP A 151 -37.71 2.48 -0.80
N PHE A 152 -36.77 2.94 0.03
CA PHE A 152 -35.99 2.12 0.96
C PHE A 152 -36.54 2.12 2.38
N SER A 153 -37.80 2.51 2.59
CA SER A 153 -38.42 2.56 3.93
C SER A 153 -38.53 1.20 4.63
N LYS A 154 -38.16 0.10 3.96
CA LYS A 154 -38.11 -1.28 4.47
C LYS A 154 -36.74 -1.94 4.32
N VAL A 155 -35.73 -1.25 3.79
CA VAL A 155 -34.39 -1.81 3.56
C VAL A 155 -33.57 -1.73 4.84
N GLU A 156 -33.24 -2.88 5.41
CA GLU A 156 -32.27 -3.00 6.50
C GLU A 156 -30.88 -3.44 6.01
N MET A 157 -30.82 -4.12 4.85
CA MET A 157 -29.60 -4.70 4.27
C MET A 157 -29.28 -4.10 2.88
N MET A 158 -28.13 -3.45 2.77
CA MET A 158 -27.61 -2.84 1.51
C MET A 158 -26.16 -3.27 1.24
N ASN A 159 -25.72 -4.35 1.87
CA ASN A 159 -24.35 -4.87 1.77
C ASN A 159 -24.00 -5.28 0.33
N SER A 160 -22.79 -4.97 -0.11
CA SER A 160 -22.26 -5.29 -1.44
C SER A 160 -23.11 -4.82 -2.63
N MET A 161 -24.02 -3.85 -2.46
CA MET A 161 -24.96 -3.44 -3.51
C MET A 161 -24.25 -3.02 -4.81
N PHE A 162 -23.11 -2.33 -4.73
CA PHE A 162 -22.30 -1.87 -5.87
C PHE A 162 -20.87 -2.43 -5.85
N SER A 163 -20.65 -3.54 -5.14
CA SER A 163 -19.33 -4.17 -5.10
C SER A 163 -18.91 -4.60 -6.50
N GLU A 164 -17.68 -4.30 -6.93
CA GLU A 164 -17.13 -4.56 -8.26
C GLU A 164 -17.86 -3.82 -9.41
N ALA A 165 -18.68 -2.80 -9.11
CA ALA A 165 -19.26 -1.90 -10.11
C ALA A 165 -18.22 -0.84 -10.54
N THR A 166 -17.17 -1.27 -11.23
CA THR A 166 -15.92 -0.51 -11.43
C THR A 166 -16.10 0.87 -12.09
N ASN A 167 -17.10 1.05 -12.96
CA ASN A 167 -17.36 2.33 -13.64
C ASN A 167 -18.46 3.17 -12.95
N PHE A 168 -19.05 2.69 -11.86
CA PHE A 168 -20.16 3.36 -11.20
C PHE A 168 -19.69 4.59 -10.42
N ASN A 169 -20.26 5.77 -10.70
CA ASN A 169 -19.90 7.04 -10.06
C ASN A 169 -21.07 8.04 -10.03
N GLN A 170 -22.22 7.60 -9.50
CA GLN A 170 -23.44 8.41 -9.48
C GLN A 170 -23.65 9.10 -8.13
N ASP A 171 -24.30 10.28 -8.15
CA ASP A 171 -24.77 10.96 -6.94
C ASP A 171 -25.94 10.19 -6.32
N LEU A 172 -25.79 9.78 -5.06
CA LEU A 172 -26.78 9.02 -4.31
C LEU A 172 -27.30 9.79 -3.09
N ASN A 173 -26.97 11.08 -2.97
CA ASN A 173 -27.25 11.90 -1.81
C ASN A 173 -28.76 12.06 -1.52
N SER A 174 -29.59 11.79 -2.54
CA SER A 174 -31.04 11.86 -2.46
C SER A 174 -31.72 10.63 -1.83
N TRP A 175 -30.96 9.56 -1.60
CA TRP A 175 -31.46 8.29 -1.07
C TRP A 175 -31.68 8.37 0.44
N ASP A 176 -32.82 7.84 0.90
CA ASP A 176 -33.10 7.70 2.32
C ASP A 176 -32.57 6.34 2.82
N VAL A 177 -31.47 6.38 3.57
CA VAL A 177 -30.83 5.19 4.16
C VAL A 177 -31.03 5.09 5.67
N SER A 178 -31.95 5.88 6.26
CA SER A 178 -32.07 6.01 7.72
C SER A 178 -32.49 4.74 8.47
N ASN A 179 -32.97 3.71 7.74
CA ASN A 179 -33.35 2.41 8.29
C ASN A 179 -32.30 1.31 8.01
N VAL A 180 -31.26 1.62 7.25
CA VAL A 180 -30.23 0.65 6.86
C VAL A 180 -29.34 0.37 8.06
N THR A 181 -29.14 -0.91 8.38
CA THR A 181 -28.29 -1.35 9.50
C THR A 181 -26.97 -1.96 9.03
N ASN A 182 -26.89 -2.37 7.76
CA ASN A 182 -25.73 -3.05 7.17
C ASN A 182 -25.36 -2.48 5.80
N LEU A 183 -24.17 -1.85 5.74
CA LEU A 183 -23.53 -1.27 4.55
C LEU A 183 -22.22 -2.00 4.16
N ALA A 184 -21.97 -3.19 4.71
CA ALA A 184 -20.72 -3.92 4.50
C ALA A 184 -20.41 -4.09 3.00
N PHE A 185 -19.19 -3.73 2.60
CA PHE A 185 -18.70 -3.87 1.22
C PHE A 185 -19.51 -3.15 0.13
N MET A 186 -20.36 -2.17 0.47
CA MET A 186 -21.31 -1.59 -0.49
C MET A 186 -20.65 -1.10 -1.80
N PHE A 187 -19.48 -0.46 -1.72
CA PHE A 187 -18.71 0.06 -2.86
C PHE A 187 -17.33 -0.61 -2.99
N ARG A 188 -17.17 -1.83 -2.47
CA ARG A 188 -15.90 -2.54 -2.57
C ARG A 188 -15.51 -2.74 -4.04
N ASP A 189 -14.30 -2.36 -4.44
CA ASP A 189 -13.79 -2.42 -5.82
C ASP A 189 -14.64 -1.63 -6.83
N ALA A 190 -15.46 -0.68 -6.37
CA ALA A 190 -16.10 0.31 -7.23
C ALA A 190 -15.08 1.40 -7.57
N ILE A 191 -14.10 1.05 -8.40
CA ILE A 191 -12.86 1.81 -8.67
C ILE A 191 -13.12 3.31 -8.92
N SER A 192 -14.14 3.63 -9.72
CA SER A 192 -14.47 5.00 -10.13
C SER A 192 -15.40 5.73 -9.16
N PHE A 193 -15.88 5.07 -8.11
CA PHE A 193 -16.90 5.62 -7.23
C PHE A 193 -16.34 6.79 -6.41
N ASN A 194 -16.90 7.96 -6.68
CA ASN A 194 -16.69 9.20 -5.94
C ASN A 194 -18.00 10.01 -6.00
N GLY A 195 -19.15 9.34 -5.94
CA GLY A 195 -20.47 9.96 -5.94
C GLY A 195 -20.80 10.60 -4.59
N ASP A 196 -21.65 11.63 -4.56
CA ASP A 196 -22.03 12.29 -3.31
C ASP A 196 -22.96 11.40 -2.46
N ILE A 197 -22.60 11.24 -1.19
CA ILE A 197 -23.29 10.48 -0.14
C ILE A 197 -23.23 11.23 1.21
N SER A 198 -22.85 12.50 1.18
CA SER A 198 -22.54 13.29 2.38
C SER A 198 -23.74 13.49 3.31
N SER A 199 -24.97 13.49 2.77
CA SER A 199 -26.21 13.72 3.52
C SER A 199 -26.93 12.44 3.94
N TRP A 200 -26.30 11.26 3.76
CA TRP A 200 -26.87 10.00 4.25
C TRP A 200 -26.96 9.98 5.78
N ASP A 201 -28.15 9.64 6.29
CA ASP A 201 -28.35 9.35 7.71
C ASP A 201 -27.94 7.90 7.99
N VAL A 202 -26.68 7.71 8.42
CA VAL A 202 -26.12 6.40 8.78
C VAL A 202 -26.28 6.06 10.26
N GLY A 203 -27.08 6.82 11.03
CA GLY A 203 -27.21 6.64 12.48
C GLY A 203 -27.77 5.27 12.92
N ALA A 204 -28.46 4.55 12.03
CA ALA A 204 -28.94 3.18 12.28
C ALA A 204 -27.90 2.09 11.92
N VAL A 205 -26.81 2.44 11.24
CA VAL A 205 -25.82 1.48 10.75
C VAL A 205 -24.99 0.93 11.91
N THR A 206 -24.88 -0.40 11.95
CA THR A 206 -24.07 -1.12 12.95
C THR A 206 -22.90 -1.89 12.33
N ASN A 207 -22.96 -2.14 11.02
CA ASN A 207 -22.02 -2.98 10.27
C ASN A 207 -21.65 -2.32 8.93
N MET A 208 -20.40 -1.89 8.76
CA MET A 208 -19.91 -1.27 7.51
C MET A 208 -18.45 -1.60 7.10
N PRO A 209 -17.90 -2.79 7.42
CA PRO A 209 -16.54 -3.12 7.05
C PRO A 209 -16.41 -3.16 5.52
N GLY A 210 -15.29 -2.63 5.02
CA GLY A 210 -14.96 -2.59 3.60
C GLY A 210 -15.88 -1.81 2.71
N MET A 211 -16.69 -0.90 3.26
CA MET A 211 -17.64 -0.13 2.47
C MET A 211 -16.99 0.51 1.23
N PHE A 212 -15.73 0.98 1.33
CA PHE A 212 -14.97 1.60 0.24
C PHE A 212 -13.67 0.85 -0.10
N ASP A 213 -13.49 -0.40 0.33
CA ASP A 213 -12.26 -1.17 0.06
C ASP A 213 -12.01 -1.26 -1.45
N GLY A 214 -10.89 -0.74 -1.96
CA GLY A 214 -10.56 -0.74 -3.39
C GLY A 214 -11.29 0.31 -4.24
N ALA A 215 -12.10 1.19 -3.65
CA ALA A 215 -12.68 2.34 -4.34
C ALA A 215 -11.62 3.44 -4.55
N LEU A 216 -10.74 3.24 -5.54
CA LEU A 216 -9.51 4.03 -5.71
C LEU A 216 -9.73 5.54 -5.79
N ALA A 217 -10.80 5.98 -6.46
CA ALA A 217 -11.14 7.39 -6.68
C ALA A 217 -11.94 8.03 -5.53
N PHE A 218 -12.33 7.26 -4.51
CA PHE A 218 -13.21 7.75 -3.45
C PHE A 218 -12.51 8.80 -2.59
N ASN A 219 -13.07 10.01 -2.53
CA ASN A 219 -12.54 11.12 -1.74
C ASN A 219 -13.64 12.14 -1.36
N ARG A 220 -14.82 11.66 -0.95
CA ARG A 220 -15.95 12.53 -0.56
C ARG A 220 -16.03 12.84 0.92
N GLU A 221 -16.53 14.03 1.24
CA GLU A 221 -16.72 14.49 2.62
C GLU A 221 -17.73 13.60 3.36
N LEU A 222 -17.32 13.10 4.53
CA LEU A 222 -18.16 12.24 5.39
C LEU A 222 -18.26 12.77 6.84
N LYS A 223 -17.82 14.00 7.09
CA LYS A 223 -17.67 14.57 8.45
C LYS A 223 -18.95 14.57 9.28
N ASP A 224 -20.11 14.65 8.61
CA ASP A 224 -21.43 14.77 9.24
C ASP A 224 -22.11 13.41 9.51
N TRP A 225 -21.46 12.29 9.17
CA TRP A 225 -21.98 10.95 9.44
C TRP A 225 -21.95 10.61 10.94
N ASP A 226 -23.08 10.15 11.48
CA ASP A 226 -23.17 9.60 12.84
C ASP A 226 -22.85 8.10 12.84
N VAL A 227 -21.59 7.76 13.13
CA VAL A 227 -21.11 6.38 13.21
C VAL A 227 -21.15 5.78 14.62
N SER A 228 -21.84 6.43 15.57
CA SER A 228 -21.83 6.05 17.00
C SER A 228 -22.40 4.67 17.32
N ASN A 229 -23.14 4.05 16.40
CA ASN A 229 -23.69 2.70 16.55
C ASN A 229 -22.87 1.61 15.81
N VAL A 230 -21.81 2.00 15.09
CA VAL A 230 -20.97 1.07 14.32
C VAL A 230 -20.07 0.27 15.26
N ILE A 231 -20.02 -1.05 15.08
CA ILE A 231 -19.24 -1.98 15.91
C ILE A 231 -17.96 -2.43 15.18
N ASP A 232 -18.00 -2.53 13.86
CA ASP A 232 -16.91 -3.04 13.01
C ASP A 232 -16.65 -2.11 11.82
N MET A 233 -15.44 -1.56 11.75
CA MET A 233 -14.92 -0.70 10.68
C MET A 233 -13.73 -1.34 9.94
N SER A 234 -13.57 -2.66 10.04
CA SER A 234 -12.48 -3.39 9.38
C SER A 234 -12.39 -3.02 7.89
N PHE A 235 -11.19 -2.72 7.39
CA PHE A 235 -10.87 -2.40 5.99
C PHE A 235 -11.77 -1.35 5.31
N MET A 236 -12.50 -0.51 6.07
CA MET A 236 -13.52 0.42 5.54
C MET A 236 -13.01 1.31 4.40
N PHE A 237 -11.76 1.80 4.52
CA PHE A 237 -11.08 2.63 3.54
C PHE A 237 -9.83 1.94 2.97
N ALA A 238 -9.68 0.62 3.10
CA ALA A 238 -8.51 -0.07 2.56
C ALA A 238 -8.38 0.17 1.05
N ASN A 239 -7.16 0.36 0.56
CA ASN A 239 -6.87 0.62 -0.85
C ASN A 239 -7.59 1.86 -1.44
N THR A 240 -8.10 2.79 -0.63
CA THR A 240 -8.66 4.06 -1.13
C THR A 240 -7.51 5.03 -1.42
N ARG A 241 -7.00 4.97 -2.65
CA ARG A 241 -5.77 5.70 -3.03
C ARG A 241 -5.90 7.21 -2.80
N ASP A 242 -7.05 7.79 -3.14
CA ASP A 242 -7.24 9.24 -3.20
C ASP A 242 -7.93 9.80 -1.93
N PHE A 243 -8.38 8.96 -1.00
CA PHE A 243 -9.11 9.39 0.20
C PHE A 243 -8.22 10.15 1.19
N ASN A 244 -8.61 11.39 1.52
CA ASN A 244 -7.96 12.21 2.54
C ASN A 244 -8.91 13.25 3.16
N GLN A 245 -10.16 12.85 3.42
CA GLN A 245 -11.18 13.75 3.98
C GLN A 245 -11.15 13.75 5.51
N ASP A 246 -11.65 14.84 6.11
CA ASP A 246 -11.75 14.98 7.56
C ASP A 246 -12.84 14.07 8.15
N ILE A 247 -12.42 13.19 9.05
CA ILE A 247 -13.24 12.26 9.83
C ILE A 247 -12.87 12.31 11.32
N GLY A 248 -12.08 13.30 11.75
CA GLY A 248 -11.55 13.39 13.12
C GLY A 248 -12.64 13.58 14.17
N MET A 249 -13.82 14.07 13.77
CA MET A 249 -14.97 14.30 14.64
C MET A 249 -15.94 13.13 14.77
N TRP A 250 -15.67 11.99 14.12
CA TRP A 250 -16.50 10.80 14.25
C TRP A 250 -16.49 10.24 15.68
N ASN A 251 -17.67 9.87 16.17
CA ASN A 251 -17.79 9.17 17.45
C ASN A 251 -17.61 7.65 17.24
N VAL A 252 -16.39 7.16 17.43
CA VAL A 252 -16.04 5.74 17.28
C VAL A 252 -16.08 4.95 18.60
N GLY A 253 -16.68 5.50 19.66
CA GLY A 253 -16.61 4.93 21.02
C GLY A 253 -17.29 3.56 21.20
N SER A 254 -18.13 3.12 20.23
CA SER A 254 -18.76 1.79 20.23
C SER A 254 -18.00 0.76 19.39
N VAL A 255 -16.98 1.18 18.63
CA VAL A 255 -16.26 0.32 17.69
C VAL A 255 -15.32 -0.61 18.45
N LYS A 256 -15.34 -1.90 18.07
CA LYS A 256 -14.48 -2.94 18.65
C LYS A 256 -13.36 -3.39 17.72
N ARG A 257 -13.56 -3.29 16.39
CA ARG A 257 -12.63 -3.80 15.38
C ARG A 257 -12.38 -2.75 14.31
N MET A 258 -11.10 -2.41 14.07
CA MET A 258 -10.65 -1.55 12.97
C MET A 258 -9.43 -2.13 12.20
N PRO A 259 -9.23 -3.46 12.07
CA PRO A 259 -8.08 -3.95 11.35
C PRO A 259 -8.13 -3.50 9.88
N LEU A 260 -6.97 -3.18 9.31
CA LEU A 260 -6.80 -2.75 7.91
C LEU A 260 -7.56 -1.47 7.52
N MET A 261 -8.20 -0.72 8.44
CA MET A 261 -9.16 0.34 8.11
C MET A 261 -8.66 1.33 7.05
N PHE A 262 -7.39 1.73 7.11
CA PHE A 262 -6.74 2.63 6.14
C PHE A 262 -5.60 1.95 5.38
N SER A 263 -5.48 0.63 5.41
CA SER A 263 -4.37 -0.09 4.77
C SER A 263 -4.23 0.29 3.28
N ALA A 264 -3.02 0.61 2.84
CA ALA A 264 -2.69 1.08 1.48
C ALA A 264 -3.43 2.37 1.02
N SER A 265 -3.98 3.18 1.94
CA SER A 265 -4.61 4.47 1.63
C SER A 265 -3.54 5.56 1.48
N ASN A 266 -2.92 5.60 0.31
CA ASN A 266 -1.70 6.41 0.11
C ASN A 266 -1.89 7.92 0.32
N ALA A 267 -3.06 8.49 0.05
CA ALA A 267 -3.31 9.93 0.28
C ALA A 267 -3.64 10.28 1.74
N PHE A 268 -4.06 9.30 2.55
CA PHE A 268 -4.63 9.55 3.86
C PHE A 268 -3.59 10.04 4.88
N ASN A 269 -3.86 11.20 5.48
CA ASN A 269 -3.07 11.79 6.56
C ASN A 269 -3.97 12.61 7.52
N GLY A 270 -5.21 12.15 7.73
CA GLY A 270 -6.19 12.83 8.60
C GLY A 270 -5.78 12.80 10.07
N ASP A 271 -6.21 13.83 10.83
CA ASP A 271 -6.06 13.88 12.29
C ASP A 271 -7.14 13.01 12.96
N LEU A 272 -6.71 11.99 13.71
CA LEU A 272 -7.58 11.04 14.42
C LEU A 272 -7.42 11.13 15.93
N ASN A 273 -6.72 12.14 16.44
CA ASN A 273 -6.33 12.22 17.85
C ASN A 273 -7.53 12.40 18.80
N GLN A 274 -8.70 12.82 18.28
CA GLN A 274 -9.94 12.99 19.04
C GLN A 274 -10.79 11.72 19.12
N TRP A 275 -10.42 10.65 18.42
CA TRP A 275 -11.15 9.39 18.47
C TRP A 275 -11.04 8.72 19.83
N ASN A 276 -12.19 8.33 20.39
CA ASN A 276 -12.23 7.50 21.58
C ASN A 276 -12.14 6.01 21.20
N VAL A 277 -10.92 5.46 21.22
CA VAL A 277 -10.64 4.04 20.88
C VAL A 277 -10.60 3.10 22.09
N SER A 278 -11.12 3.51 23.25
CA SER A 278 -10.98 2.75 24.51
C SER A 278 -11.67 1.38 24.54
N GLU A 279 -12.61 1.13 23.63
CA GLU A 279 -13.32 -0.15 23.47
C GLU A 279 -12.78 -0.98 22.29
N VAL A 280 -11.77 -0.49 21.55
CA VAL A 280 -11.21 -1.18 20.38
C VAL A 280 -10.29 -2.30 20.83
N GLU A 281 -10.58 -3.52 20.39
CA GLU A 281 -9.86 -4.76 20.71
C GLU A 281 -8.80 -5.10 19.64
N ASP A 282 -9.03 -4.72 18.38
CA ASP A 282 -8.17 -5.05 17.22
C ASP A 282 -7.92 -3.84 16.30
N LEU A 283 -6.66 -3.42 16.24
CA LEU A 283 -6.10 -2.33 15.41
C LEU A 283 -5.06 -2.86 14.39
N SER A 284 -5.03 -4.17 14.15
CA SER A 284 -4.01 -4.81 13.31
C SER A 284 -4.00 -4.22 11.90
N GLU A 285 -2.82 -3.89 11.39
CA GLU A 285 -2.62 -3.37 10.02
C GLU A 285 -3.39 -2.08 9.68
N MET A 286 -3.93 -1.35 10.66
CA MET A 286 -4.81 -0.20 10.42
C MET A 286 -4.23 0.83 9.43
N PHE A 287 -2.92 1.10 9.49
CA PHE A 287 -2.20 2.02 8.60
C PHE A 287 -1.10 1.32 7.79
N SER A 288 -1.16 0.00 7.64
CA SER A 288 -0.21 -0.78 6.85
C SER A 288 -0.14 -0.24 5.42
N PHE A 289 1.05 -0.07 4.84
CA PHE A 289 1.29 0.52 3.51
C PHE A 289 0.73 1.94 3.28
N SER A 290 0.28 2.65 4.32
CA SER A 290 -0.22 4.03 4.21
C SER A 290 0.95 5.01 4.19
N LYS A 291 1.60 5.15 3.03
CA LYS A 291 2.91 5.82 2.91
C LYS A 291 2.95 7.24 3.44
N ASN A 292 1.86 8.00 3.31
CA ASN A 292 1.81 9.40 3.74
C ASN A 292 1.28 9.60 5.16
N PHE A 293 0.81 8.55 5.83
CA PHE A 293 0.18 8.69 7.13
C PHE A 293 1.19 9.09 8.21
N ASN A 294 0.90 10.20 8.88
CA ASN A 294 1.67 10.74 10.00
C ASN A 294 0.75 11.53 10.97
N GLY A 295 -0.53 11.17 11.07
CA GLY A 295 -1.50 11.82 11.98
C GLY A 295 -1.20 11.54 13.45
N ASP A 296 -1.43 12.51 14.33
CA ASP A 296 -1.20 12.37 15.79
C ASP A 296 -2.19 11.37 16.41
N LEU A 297 -1.67 10.44 17.21
CA LEU A 297 -2.44 9.38 17.90
C LEU A 297 -2.16 9.36 19.42
N SER A 298 -1.53 10.40 19.95
CA SER A 298 -1.02 10.44 21.33
C SER A 298 -2.12 10.38 22.40
N ASN A 299 -3.37 10.77 22.10
CA ASN A 299 -4.47 10.71 23.07
C ASN A 299 -5.24 9.38 23.06
N TRP A 300 -4.87 8.43 22.20
CA TRP A 300 -5.56 7.16 22.12
C TRP A 300 -5.41 6.35 23.42
N ASN A 301 -6.54 5.97 24.00
CA ASN A 301 -6.60 5.07 25.14
C ASN A 301 -6.72 3.62 24.64
N LEU A 302 -5.65 2.84 24.76
CA LEU A 302 -5.55 1.48 24.25
C LEU A 302 -5.78 0.39 25.31
N ALA A 303 -6.49 0.73 26.39
CA ALA A 303 -6.71 -0.20 27.50
C ALA A 303 -7.38 -1.52 27.08
N SER A 304 -8.18 -1.55 26.02
CA SER A 304 -8.83 -2.77 25.52
C SER A 304 -8.11 -3.43 24.33
N ALA A 305 -7.06 -2.80 23.79
CA ALA A 305 -6.40 -3.27 22.58
C ALA A 305 -5.60 -4.55 22.85
N GLU A 306 -5.93 -5.63 22.14
CA GLU A 306 -5.23 -6.91 22.22
C GLU A 306 -4.31 -7.14 21.01
N TYR A 307 -4.70 -6.64 19.82
CA TYR A 307 -3.99 -6.90 18.57
C TYR A 307 -3.64 -5.59 17.84
N MET A 308 -2.35 -5.34 17.62
CA MET A 308 -1.85 -4.18 16.86
C MET A 308 -0.67 -4.55 15.93
N GLY A 309 -0.61 -5.83 15.53
CA GLY A 309 0.41 -6.31 14.61
C GLY A 309 0.37 -5.52 13.30
N SER A 310 1.54 -5.21 12.75
CA SER A 310 1.73 -4.54 11.46
C SER A 310 1.02 -3.18 11.32
N MET A 311 0.59 -2.54 12.42
CA MET A 311 -0.24 -1.33 12.39
C MET A 311 0.37 -0.20 11.54
N PHE A 312 1.69 -0.01 11.58
CA PHE A 312 2.43 0.99 10.80
C PHE A 312 3.42 0.37 9.80
N ARG A 313 3.23 -0.90 9.44
CA ARG A 313 4.10 -1.61 8.51
C ARG A 313 4.14 -0.86 7.17
N PHE A 314 5.31 -0.47 6.67
CA PHE A 314 5.47 0.36 5.47
C PHE A 314 4.76 1.73 5.50
N ALA A 315 4.41 2.27 6.67
CA ALA A 315 3.99 3.66 6.82
C ALA A 315 5.24 4.56 6.83
N GLU A 316 5.79 4.83 5.65
CA GLU A 316 7.12 5.42 5.46
C GLU A 316 7.32 6.75 6.22
N LYS A 317 6.27 7.60 6.27
CA LYS A 317 6.30 8.93 6.93
C LYS A 317 5.87 8.95 8.40
N PHE A 318 5.51 7.81 8.99
CA PHE A 318 4.98 7.79 10.35
C PHE A 318 6.06 8.12 11.39
N ASN A 319 5.84 9.19 12.17
CA ASN A 319 6.79 9.74 13.12
C ASN A 319 6.10 10.53 14.26
N GLN A 320 5.22 9.84 15.00
CA GLN A 320 4.43 10.43 16.10
C GLN A 320 4.80 9.84 17.48
N ASP A 321 4.59 10.62 18.55
CA ASP A 321 4.90 10.22 19.93
C ASP A 321 3.83 9.29 20.50
N LEU A 322 4.20 8.03 20.72
CA LEU A 322 3.31 6.98 21.26
C LEU A 322 3.60 6.64 22.73
N SER A 323 4.42 7.45 23.42
CA SER A 323 4.83 7.16 24.81
C SER A 323 3.68 7.21 25.82
N SER A 324 2.55 7.84 25.48
CA SER A 324 1.35 7.87 26.31
C SER A 324 0.53 6.58 26.26
N TRP A 325 0.79 5.68 25.30
CA TRP A 325 0.01 4.48 25.10
C TRP A 325 0.18 3.49 26.26
N LYS A 326 -0.95 3.00 26.76
CA LYS A 326 -1.02 1.91 27.74
C LYS A 326 -1.24 0.60 27.00
N ILE A 327 -0.26 -0.30 27.04
CA ILE A 327 -0.23 -1.51 26.21
C ILE A 327 -0.25 -2.81 27.01
N SER A 328 -0.63 -2.75 28.29
CA SER A 328 -0.65 -3.90 29.21
C SER A 328 -1.46 -5.11 28.70
N ASN A 329 -2.51 -4.88 27.89
CA ASN A 329 -3.37 -5.94 27.35
C ASN A 329 -2.96 -6.44 25.96
N VAL A 330 -1.94 -5.85 25.34
CA VAL A 330 -1.54 -6.21 23.97
C VAL A 330 -0.90 -7.60 23.96
N LYS A 331 -1.33 -8.44 23.02
CA LYS A 331 -0.84 -9.80 22.80
C LYS A 331 0.02 -9.92 21.53
N ASN A 332 -0.10 -8.97 20.60
CA ASN A 332 0.62 -9.00 19.33
C ASN A 332 1.02 -7.59 18.85
N LEU A 333 2.33 -7.39 18.65
CA LEU A 333 2.96 -6.20 18.04
C LEU A 333 3.90 -6.59 16.87
N ALA A 334 3.72 -7.77 16.29
CA ALA A 334 4.61 -8.29 15.25
C ALA A 334 4.60 -7.36 14.04
N PHE A 335 5.78 -7.06 13.48
CA PHE A 335 5.96 -6.20 12.29
C PHE A 335 5.40 -4.77 12.40
N MET A 336 5.04 -4.29 13.60
CA MET A 336 4.37 -2.99 13.79
C MET A 336 5.11 -1.82 13.12
N PHE A 337 6.44 -1.73 13.27
CA PHE A 337 7.28 -0.67 12.70
C PHE A 337 8.18 -1.16 11.55
N GLU A 338 7.87 -2.30 10.95
CA GLU A 338 8.66 -2.78 9.81
C GLU A 338 8.58 -1.75 8.66
N ASN A 339 9.74 -1.24 8.23
CA ASN A 339 9.89 -0.24 7.17
C ASN A 339 9.24 1.15 7.42
N THR A 340 9.11 1.57 8.69
CA THR A 340 8.83 2.99 9.02
C THR A 340 10.13 3.80 8.95
N GLN A 341 10.41 4.44 7.80
CA GLN A 341 11.71 5.07 7.54
C GLN A 341 11.96 6.34 8.36
N ASP A 342 10.91 7.13 8.60
CA ASP A 342 11.03 8.45 9.23
C ASP A 342 10.84 8.45 10.76
N TYR A 343 10.66 7.29 11.39
CA TYR A 343 10.42 7.22 12.84
C TYR A 343 11.67 7.64 13.64
N SER A 344 11.52 8.68 14.46
CA SER A 344 12.62 9.35 15.15
C SER A 344 13.25 8.47 16.26
N PRO A 345 14.60 8.39 16.33
CA PRO A 345 15.30 7.74 17.44
C PRO A 345 14.94 8.30 18.82
N TYR A 346 14.58 9.59 18.91
CA TYR A 346 14.16 10.23 20.17
C TYR A 346 12.78 9.75 20.62
N LEU A 347 11.86 9.50 19.67
CA LEU A 347 10.54 8.94 19.99
C LEU A 347 10.64 7.48 20.39
N SER A 348 11.59 6.74 19.81
CA SER A 348 11.95 5.38 20.24
C SER A 348 12.41 5.37 21.72
N ASP A 349 13.30 6.28 22.11
CA ASP A 349 13.75 6.38 23.52
C ASP A 349 12.61 6.67 24.50
N LYS A 350 11.70 7.58 24.15
CA LYS A 350 10.51 7.88 24.96
C LYS A 350 9.58 6.69 25.09
N LEU A 351 9.39 5.95 23.99
CA LEU A 351 8.58 4.74 23.97
C LEU A 351 9.16 3.72 24.95
N TRP A 352 10.47 3.46 24.89
CA TRP A 352 11.13 2.56 25.85
C TRP A 352 11.03 3.03 27.29
N ASP A 353 11.20 4.34 27.57
CA ASP A 353 11.10 4.91 28.92
C ASP A 353 9.69 4.82 29.53
N SER A 354 8.65 4.83 28.69
CA SER A 354 7.29 4.64 29.15
C SER A 354 6.95 3.16 29.34
N TRP A 355 7.23 2.34 28.33
CA TRP A 355 6.73 0.96 28.30
C TRP A 355 7.41 0.06 29.33
N PHE A 356 8.68 0.27 29.67
CA PHE A 356 9.38 -0.56 30.68
C PHE A 356 8.83 -0.43 32.10
N ARG A 357 8.01 0.60 32.37
CA ARG A 357 7.38 0.84 33.67
C ARG A 357 5.98 0.22 33.78
N GLN A 358 5.47 -0.36 32.70
CA GLN A 358 4.13 -0.94 32.65
C GLN A 358 4.19 -2.43 33.00
N GLU A 359 3.10 -2.96 33.55
CA GLU A 359 2.88 -4.41 33.61
C GLU A 359 2.50 -4.88 32.20
N LEU A 360 3.39 -5.64 31.55
CA LEU A 360 3.24 -6.09 30.16
C LEU A 360 2.92 -7.59 30.09
N ASN A 361 2.11 -8.00 29.12
CA ASN A 361 1.86 -9.41 28.83
C ASN A 361 3.15 -10.16 28.47
N GLU A 362 3.23 -11.45 28.78
CA GLU A 362 4.37 -12.28 28.40
C GLU A 362 4.32 -12.72 26.93
N ASN A 363 5.47 -13.08 26.35
CA ASN A 363 5.61 -13.71 25.04
C ASN A 363 5.08 -12.87 23.86
N VAL A 364 5.13 -11.54 23.95
CA VAL A 364 4.75 -10.66 22.85
C VAL A 364 5.90 -10.51 21.87
N ARG A 365 5.62 -10.72 20.58
CA ARG A 365 6.55 -10.37 19.50
C ARG A 365 6.39 -8.90 19.13
N PHE A 366 7.48 -8.15 19.11
CA PHE A 366 7.49 -6.73 18.78
C PHE A 366 8.59 -6.39 17.77
N TYR A 367 8.19 -5.98 16.56
CA TYR A 367 9.12 -5.37 15.63
C TYR A 367 9.24 -3.90 15.95
N ALA A 368 10.26 -3.57 16.74
CA ALA A 368 10.48 -2.25 17.30
C ALA A 368 10.94 -1.24 16.24
N PRO A 369 10.81 0.07 16.53
CA PRO A 369 11.46 1.09 15.72
C PRO A 369 12.96 0.82 15.59
N LYS A 370 13.47 0.87 14.36
CA LYS A 370 14.83 0.46 14.01
C LYS A 370 15.94 1.23 14.74
N TYR A 371 15.69 2.48 15.10
CA TYR A 371 16.71 3.40 15.61
C TYR A 371 16.42 3.90 17.03
N TYR A 372 17.47 4.12 17.82
CA TYR A 372 17.41 4.71 19.17
C TYR A 372 18.63 5.61 19.44
N CYS A 373 18.56 6.45 20.49
CA CYS A 373 19.59 7.43 20.82
C CYS A 373 20.29 7.19 22.17
N ASN A 374 19.55 6.79 23.21
CA ASN A 374 20.07 6.69 24.57
C ASN A 374 20.52 5.27 24.93
N ASP A 375 21.72 5.11 25.49
CA ASP A 375 22.21 3.81 25.95
C ASP A 375 21.34 3.21 27.08
N LEU A 376 20.70 4.05 27.89
CA LEU A 376 19.71 3.60 28.90
C LEU A 376 18.47 2.95 28.26
N SER A 377 18.17 3.25 26.99
CA SER A 377 17.06 2.62 26.26
C SER A 377 17.34 1.14 25.98
N LEU A 378 18.62 0.74 25.78
CA LEU A 378 19.00 -0.67 25.65
C LEU A 378 18.75 -1.44 26.95
N GLU A 379 19.10 -0.85 28.10
CA GLU A 379 18.87 -1.48 29.40
C GLU A 379 17.37 -1.66 29.65
N LYS A 380 16.55 -0.65 29.38
CA LYS A 380 15.09 -0.71 29.51
C LYS A 380 14.46 -1.73 28.57
N ARG A 381 14.90 -1.77 27.30
CA ARG A 381 14.51 -2.81 26.34
C ARG A 381 14.88 -4.20 26.88
N GLN A 382 16.09 -4.36 27.39
CA GLN A 382 16.56 -5.64 27.92
C GLN A 382 15.72 -6.08 29.12
N ILE A 383 15.35 -5.15 30.00
CA ILE A 383 14.44 -5.41 31.11
C ILE A 383 13.07 -5.91 30.61
N ILE A 384 12.51 -5.31 29.56
CA ILE A 384 11.24 -5.80 28.97
C ILE A 384 11.41 -7.24 28.42
N ILE A 385 12.52 -7.51 27.74
CA ILE A 385 12.82 -8.86 27.21
C ILE A 385 12.95 -9.87 28.35
N ASP A 386 13.78 -9.56 29.33
CA ASP A 386 14.13 -10.48 30.42
C ASP A 386 12.93 -10.74 31.34
N ASN A 387 12.09 -9.74 31.56
CA ASN A 387 10.96 -9.85 32.48
C ASN A 387 9.71 -10.46 31.84
N ASN A 388 9.48 -10.19 30.55
CA ASN A 388 8.23 -10.56 29.89
C ASN A 388 8.43 -11.60 28.78
N PHE A 389 9.65 -12.12 28.57
CA PHE A 389 9.97 -13.07 27.50
C PHE A 389 9.58 -12.54 26.10
N TRP A 390 9.71 -11.23 25.88
CA TRP A 390 9.38 -10.62 24.58
C TRP A 390 10.42 -10.96 23.51
N ASP A 391 9.96 -11.26 22.30
CA ASP A 391 10.80 -11.31 21.10
C ASP A 391 10.80 -9.91 20.45
N ILE A 392 11.87 -9.14 20.68
CA ILE A 392 12.03 -7.79 20.14
C ILE A 392 13.12 -7.78 19.06
N SER A 393 12.78 -7.25 17.88
CA SER A 393 13.73 -7.10 16.77
C SER A 393 15.01 -6.34 17.17
N GLU A 394 16.08 -6.56 16.40
CA GLU A 394 17.34 -5.81 16.59
C GLU A 394 17.13 -4.31 16.34
N ILE A 395 17.80 -3.48 17.15
CA ILE A 395 17.76 -2.02 17.05
C ILE A 395 19.18 -1.46 16.90
N ILE A 396 19.31 -0.34 16.19
CA ILE A 396 20.59 0.29 15.82
C ILE A 396 20.71 1.64 16.52
N LYS A 397 21.85 1.90 17.17
CA LYS A 397 22.14 3.21 17.76
C LYS A 397 22.40 4.22 16.65
N GLU A 398 21.62 5.28 16.58
CA GLU A 398 21.82 6.36 15.63
C GLU A 398 21.63 7.72 16.30
N CYS A 399 22.73 8.30 16.79
CA CYS A 399 22.76 9.64 17.35
C CYS A 399 23.42 10.60 16.35
N GLY A 400 22.64 11.47 15.73
CA GLY A 400 23.19 12.41 14.74
C GLY A 400 22.26 13.50 14.21
N LYS A 401 20.94 13.37 14.38
CA LYS A 401 19.97 14.43 14.08
C LYS A 401 19.41 14.99 15.38
N ILE A 402 19.93 16.15 15.81
CA ILE A 402 19.19 16.97 16.77
C ILE A 402 18.03 17.60 15.98
N VAL A 403 16.83 17.02 16.10
CA VAL A 403 15.59 17.72 15.74
C VAL A 403 15.21 18.56 16.95
N TYR A 404 15.41 19.87 16.87
CA TYR A 404 14.86 20.79 17.87
C TYR A 404 13.35 20.87 17.65
N CYS A 405 12.56 20.30 18.56
CA CYS A 405 11.14 20.65 18.69
C CYS A 405 11.04 21.96 19.46
N PHE A 406 10.57 23.05 18.83
CA PHE A 406 10.12 24.23 19.56
C PHE A 406 8.62 24.10 19.81
N LYS A 407 8.23 24.06 21.08
CA LYS A 407 6.85 24.35 21.49
C LYS A 407 6.66 25.86 21.35
N GLU A 408 5.54 26.26 20.77
CA GLU A 408 5.16 27.64 20.46
C GLU A 408 5.69 28.69 21.44
N GLU A 409 6.52 29.61 20.94
CA GLU A 409 6.41 31.06 21.15
C GLU A 409 7.50 31.79 20.34
N LYS A 410 7.13 32.91 19.71
CA LYS A 410 7.93 33.70 18.75
C LYS A 410 9.41 33.86 19.14
N ILE A 411 10.31 33.32 18.32
CA ILE A 411 11.76 33.57 18.41
C ILE A 411 12.09 34.89 17.69
N ASN A 412 12.76 35.82 18.37
CA ASN A 412 13.20 37.09 17.78
C ASN A 412 14.69 37.04 17.36
N SER A 413 15.13 38.05 16.62
CA SER A 413 16.46 38.13 15.98
C SER A 413 17.65 38.02 16.94
N ASP A 414 17.44 38.28 18.24
CA ASP A 414 18.51 38.30 19.22
C ASP A 414 18.84 36.88 19.73
N THR A 415 17.89 35.95 19.67
CA THR A 415 18.11 34.53 20.02
C THR A 415 18.92 33.81 18.94
N LEU A 416 18.81 34.25 17.67
CA LEU A 416 19.56 33.70 16.54
C LEU A 416 21.06 34.05 16.62
N LEU A 417 21.41 35.19 17.22
CA LEU A 417 22.79 35.65 17.34
C LEU A 417 23.59 34.88 18.41
N LEU A 418 22.93 34.37 19.46
CA LEU A 418 23.56 33.52 20.47
C LEU A 418 23.93 32.13 19.92
N PHE A 419 23.18 31.62 18.94
CA PHE A 419 23.40 30.30 18.34
C PHE A 419 24.64 30.27 17.42
N LEU A 420 24.95 31.38 16.74
CA LEU A 420 26.12 31.51 15.85
C LEU A 420 27.46 31.64 16.60
N GLY A 421 27.43 31.98 17.90
CA GLY A 421 28.63 32.11 18.72
C GLY A 421 29.29 30.79 19.12
N HIS A 422 28.59 29.65 19.04
CA HIS A 422 29.09 28.36 19.54
C HIS A 422 29.86 27.51 18.50
N LEU A 423 29.95 27.95 17.24
CA LEU A 423 30.61 27.20 16.14
C LEU A 423 32.02 27.71 15.78
N SER A 424 32.57 28.69 16.49
CA SER A 424 33.86 29.35 16.15
C SER A 424 35.13 28.52 16.45
N GLY A 425 35.05 27.18 16.47
CA GLY A 425 36.14 26.31 16.89
C GLY A 425 36.85 25.51 15.78
N LYS A 426 36.30 25.41 14.56
CA LYS A 426 36.86 24.49 13.55
C LYS A 426 36.65 24.96 12.11
N LEU A 427 37.41 25.95 11.62
CA LEU A 427 37.63 26.12 10.18
C LEU A 427 39.07 26.62 9.94
N LYS A 428 39.80 25.93 9.05
CA LYS A 428 41.11 26.32 8.51
C LYS A 428 40.89 27.17 7.25
N GLU A 429 41.69 28.24 7.10
CA GLU A 429 41.58 29.23 6.01
C GLU A 429 41.79 28.67 4.58
N PRO A 430 41.10 29.22 3.55
CA PRO A 430 41.34 28.89 2.15
C PRO A 430 42.27 29.88 1.42
N SER A 431 43.03 29.38 0.46
CA SER A 431 43.94 30.14 -0.42
C SER A 431 43.25 30.65 -1.70
N PHE A 432 43.52 31.93 -2.03
CA PHE A 432 43.06 32.71 -3.19
C PHE A 432 43.70 32.29 -4.54
N TYR A 433 42.99 32.46 -5.67
CA TYR A 433 43.43 33.21 -6.88
C TYR A 433 42.23 33.56 -7.82
N PRO A 434 42.27 34.67 -8.61
CA PRO A 434 41.06 35.42 -9.02
C PRO A 434 40.79 35.54 -10.54
N GLN A 435 39.56 36.03 -10.83
CA GLN A 435 39.12 36.92 -11.93
C GLN A 435 38.21 36.38 -13.03
N LYS A 436 36.95 36.85 -13.00
CA LYS A 436 36.40 37.75 -14.04
C LYS A 436 35.25 38.59 -13.48
N GLU A 437 35.26 39.89 -13.77
CA GLU A 437 34.31 40.91 -13.30
C GLU A 437 32.89 40.70 -13.85
N GLY A 438 31.87 40.78 -12.98
CA GLY A 438 30.48 40.95 -13.40
C GLY A 438 29.36 40.28 -12.60
N ALA A 439 29.60 39.65 -11.43
CA ALA A 439 28.55 39.01 -10.64
C ALA A 439 28.43 39.60 -9.22
N GLU A 440 27.20 39.97 -8.85
CA GLU A 440 26.78 40.40 -7.52
C GLU A 440 26.85 39.24 -6.51
N PHE A 441 27.13 39.57 -5.25
CA PHE A 441 27.34 38.64 -4.14
C PHE A 441 26.12 37.75 -3.86
N LEU A 442 26.31 36.43 -3.90
CA LEU A 442 25.42 35.44 -3.29
C LEU A 442 26.25 34.43 -2.48
N GLY A 443 25.93 34.35 -1.18
CA GLY A 443 25.95 33.11 -0.38
C GLY A 443 27.29 32.44 -0.04
N TRP A 444 27.40 31.96 1.20
CA TRP A 444 28.38 30.95 1.58
C TRP A 444 27.94 29.58 1.05
N SER A 445 28.81 28.86 0.33
CA SER A 445 28.61 27.43 0.04
C SER A 445 29.30 26.61 1.14
N ILE A 446 28.52 25.81 1.85
CA ILE A 446 29.03 24.66 2.60
C ILE A 446 28.99 23.47 1.63
N ASP A 447 30.14 22.84 1.42
CA ASP A 447 30.27 21.60 0.66
C ASP A 447 29.88 20.45 1.58
N LEU A 448 28.72 19.85 1.34
CA LEU A 448 28.29 18.60 1.96
C LEU A 448 28.07 17.61 0.82
N ASP A 449 29.09 16.81 0.54
CA ASP A 449 28.92 15.60 -0.25
C ASP A 449 27.84 14.73 0.41
N ASN A 450 26.75 14.48 -0.33
CA ASN A 450 25.75 13.43 -0.15
C ASN A 450 24.48 13.62 0.71
N TYR A 451 23.86 14.80 0.87
CA TYR A 451 22.42 14.85 1.25
C TYR A 451 21.68 16.09 0.71
N PRO A 452 20.53 15.96 0.01
CA PRO A 452 19.68 17.09 -0.35
C PRO A 452 18.84 17.55 0.86
N ILE A 453 18.82 18.86 1.11
CA ILE A 453 17.92 19.50 2.07
C ILE A 453 16.63 19.87 1.32
N VAL A 454 15.48 19.43 1.82
CA VAL A 454 14.16 19.90 1.39
C VAL A 454 13.59 20.80 2.50
N LEU A 455 13.15 22.00 2.13
CA LEU A 455 12.36 22.90 2.97
C LEU A 455 10.92 22.84 2.46
N TRP A 456 9.95 22.59 3.34
CA TRP A 456 8.52 22.77 3.06
C TRP A 456 8.06 24.13 3.58
N ASP A 457 7.32 24.85 2.74
CA ASP A 457 6.61 26.08 3.06
C ASP A 457 5.11 25.76 3.14
N PHE A 458 4.50 26.04 4.28
CA PHE A 458 3.08 25.86 4.55
C PHE A 458 2.45 27.25 4.59
N ASP A 459 2.03 27.73 3.43
CA ASP A 459 0.93 28.67 3.28
C ASP A 459 0.70 28.90 1.79
N GLN A 460 -0.53 28.67 1.33
CA GLN A 460 -1.30 29.43 0.32
C GLN A 460 -2.42 28.52 -0.21
N ASN A 461 -3.51 28.53 0.54
CA ASN A 461 -4.79 27.96 0.15
C ASN A 461 -5.57 29.05 -0.62
N THR A 462 -5.55 29.03 -1.96
CA THR A 462 -6.62 29.61 -2.81
C THR A 462 -6.41 29.21 -4.28
N PHE A 463 -7.39 28.52 -4.87
CA PHE A 463 -7.75 28.71 -6.27
C PHE A 463 -9.24 29.02 -6.34
N THR A 464 -9.56 30.12 -7.01
CA THR A 464 -10.90 30.67 -7.23
C THR A 464 -11.66 29.88 -8.29
N GLU A 465 -12.92 29.55 -7.99
CA GLU A 465 -13.94 29.14 -8.95
C GLU A 465 -14.23 30.24 -9.97
N ASP A 466 -14.43 29.86 -11.23
CA ASP A 466 -15.45 30.48 -12.08
C ASP A 466 -16.04 29.40 -13.01
N GLU A 467 -17.36 29.26 -12.95
CA GLU A 467 -18.16 28.25 -13.65
C GLU A 467 -18.36 28.58 -15.14
N THR A 468 -18.59 27.56 -15.98
CA THR A 468 -19.82 27.46 -16.82
C THR A 468 -19.85 26.18 -17.69
N ASN A 469 -20.85 25.31 -17.43
CA ASN A 469 -21.52 24.29 -18.27
C ASN A 469 -20.72 23.33 -19.16
N LEU A 470 -21.02 22.02 -19.07
CA LEU A 470 -21.51 21.17 -20.18
C LEU A 470 -21.86 19.73 -19.71
N TYR A 471 -22.97 19.19 -20.23
CA TYR A 471 -23.36 17.77 -20.20
C TYR A 471 -22.22 16.86 -20.73
N PRO A 472 -22.07 15.58 -20.29
CA PRO A 472 -21.38 14.61 -21.12
C PRO A 472 -22.34 14.19 -22.24
N VAL A 473 -22.51 15.07 -23.22
CA VAL A 473 -22.61 14.56 -24.59
C VAL A 473 -21.26 13.90 -24.80
N PHE A 474 -21.19 12.58 -24.97
CA PHE A 474 -19.97 11.95 -25.46
C PHE A 474 -19.76 12.40 -26.91
N PHE A 475 -19.36 13.66 -27.10
CA PHE A 475 -18.40 13.96 -28.13
C PHE A 475 -17.17 13.18 -27.70
N THR A 476 -16.92 12.03 -28.32
CA THR A 476 -15.52 11.65 -28.50
C THR A 476 -14.95 12.72 -29.41
N GLU A 477 -14.58 13.86 -28.80
CA GLU A 477 -13.75 14.84 -29.45
C GLU A 477 -12.49 14.08 -29.87
N SER A 478 -12.17 14.18 -31.14
CA SER A 478 -10.98 13.58 -31.72
C SER A 478 -9.77 14.28 -31.10
N PHE A 479 -9.07 13.68 -30.14
CA PHE A 479 -7.86 14.32 -29.60
C PHE A 479 -6.64 13.99 -30.48
N PRO A 480 -5.72 14.95 -30.70
CA PRO A 480 -4.47 14.62 -31.36
C PRO A 480 -3.70 13.63 -30.47
N PRO A 481 -3.23 12.50 -31.04
CA PRO A 481 -2.40 11.56 -30.31
C PRO A 481 -1.12 12.23 -29.83
N SER A 482 -0.57 11.72 -28.72
CA SER A 482 0.76 12.14 -28.26
C SER A 482 1.83 11.81 -29.31
N GLY A 483 2.88 12.64 -29.38
CA GLY A 483 3.94 12.54 -30.37
C GLY A 483 3.93 13.66 -31.39
N GLU A 484 4.97 13.74 -32.23
CA GLU A 484 5.12 14.78 -33.26
C GLU A 484 4.93 14.22 -34.68
N GLY A 485 4.64 12.93 -34.80
CA GLY A 485 4.51 12.24 -36.07
C GLY A 485 5.83 12.06 -36.81
N THR A 486 6.98 12.15 -36.13
CA THR A 486 8.30 11.90 -36.72
C THR A 486 8.74 10.45 -36.49
N GLU A 487 9.74 9.96 -37.21
CA GLU A 487 10.21 8.57 -37.05
C GLU A 487 10.71 8.27 -35.62
N SER A 488 11.36 9.23 -34.96
CA SER A 488 11.83 9.09 -33.58
C SER A 488 10.76 9.39 -32.52
N ASN A 489 9.65 9.99 -32.93
CA ASN A 489 8.55 10.39 -32.04
C ASN A 489 7.22 10.31 -32.80
N PRO A 490 6.75 9.09 -33.11
CA PRO A 490 5.55 8.87 -33.89
C PRO A 490 4.30 9.29 -33.10
N TYR A 491 3.20 9.52 -33.80
CA TYR A 491 1.90 9.68 -33.17
C TYR A 491 1.44 8.34 -32.57
N LEU A 492 1.31 8.29 -31.25
CA LEU A 492 0.90 7.10 -30.50
C LEU A 492 -0.62 7.06 -30.36
N ILE A 493 -1.23 6.02 -30.93
CA ILE A 493 -2.67 5.79 -30.89
C ILE A 493 -2.94 4.70 -29.86
N SER A 494 -3.46 5.11 -28.71
CA SER A 494 -3.76 4.28 -27.55
C SER A 494 -5.26 4.01 -27.36
N ASN A 495 -6.12 4.79 -28.00
CA ASN A 495 -7.56 4.70 -27.81
C ASN A 495 -8.35 5.07 -29.08
N LEU A 496 -9.66 4.85 -29.01
CA LEU A 496 -10.57 5.05 -30.13
C LEU A 496 -10.70 6.52 -30.56
N ALA A 497 -10.57 7.48 -29.64
CA ALA A 497 -10.67 8.91 -29.95
C ALA A 497 -9.46 9.42 -30.73
N GLU A 498 -8.25 8.97 -30.37
CA GLU A 498 -7.01 9.24 -31.12
C GLU A 498 -7.05 8.57 -32.51
N LEU A 499 -7.64 7.37 -32.60
CA LEU A 499 -7.84 6.70 -33.87
C LEU A 499 -8.86 7.45 -34.75
N ARG A 500 -9.92 7.98 -34.15
CA ARG A 500 -10.88 8.87 -34.81
C ARG A 500 -10.22 10.16 -35.27
N TRP A 501 -9.32 10.74 -34.48
CA TRP A 501 -8.55 11.91 -34.89
C TRP A 501 -7.71 11.66 -36.13
N LEU A 502 -7.16 10.45 -36.32
CA LEU A 502 -6.45 10.12 -37.56
C LEU A 502 -7.38 10.11 -38.77
N SER A 503 -8.65 9.75 -38.60
CA SER A 503 -9.63 9.77 -39.69
C SER A 503 -10.24 11.15 -39.91
N GLU A 504 -10.82 11.75 -38.88
CA GLU A 504 -11.72 12.90 -39.00
C GLU A 504 -11.05 14.23 -38.59
N GLY A 505 -9.97 14.19 -37.83
CA GLY A 505 -9.23 15.39 -37.41
C GLY A 505 -10.00 16.23 -36.41
N LEU A 506 -9.51 17.44 -36.12
CA LEU A 506 -10.19 18.42 -35.28
C LEU A 506 -10.56 19.66 -36.06
N GLU A 507 -11.66 20.31 -35.69
CA GLU A 507 -12.00 21.63 -36.23
C GLU A 507 -10.88 22.63 -35.89
N GLY A 508 -10.30 23.25 -36.93
CA GLY A 508 -9.15 24.16 -36.78
C GLY A 508 -7.78 23.47 -36.55
N GLY A 509 -7.74 22.14 -36.52
CA GLY A 509 -6.51 21.34 -36.43
C GLY A 509 -5.84 21.09 -37.78
N LEU A 510 -4.94 20.10 -37.82
CA LEU A 510 -4.27 19.67 -39.06
C LEU A 510 -5.29 19.18 -40.09
N SER A 511 -5.18 19.67 -41.32
CA SER A 511 -5.96 19.18 -42.46
C SER A 511 -5.65 17.71 -42.76
N ASP A 512 -6.56 17.02 -43.45
CA ASP A 512 -6.33 15.66 -43.98
C ASP A 512 -5.01 15.55 -44.74
N ALA A 513 -4.66 16.59 -45.52
CA ALA A 513 -3.42 16.63 -46.29
C ALA A 513 -2.18 16.67 -45.39
N GLU A 514 -2.25 17.28 -44.21
CA GLU A 514 -1.17 17.36 -43.23
C GLU A 514 -1.11 16.11 -42.34
N ARG A 515 -2.26 15.56 -41.93
CA ARG A 515 -2.33 14.31 -41.15
C ARG A 515 -1.85 13.12 -41.97
N TRP A 516 -2.18 13.08 -43.25
CA TRP A 516 -1.92 11.93 -44.11
C TRP A 516 -0.70 12.10 -45.03
N GLN A 517 0.14 13.11 -44.80
CA GLN A 517 1.31 13.38 -45.63
C GLN A 517 2.41 12.32 -45.51
N ALA A 518 3.28 12.30 -46.52
CA ALA A 518 4.47 11.45 -46.49
C ALA A 518 5.45 11.93 -45.42
N GLY A 519 6.10 10.99 -44.73
CA GLY A 519 7.04 11.29 -43.64
C GLY A 519 6.38 11.47 -42.27
N THR A 520 5.07 11.27 -42.15
CA THR A 520 4.37 11.17 -40.86
C THR A 520 4.31 9.72 -40.39
N TYR A 521 4.47 9.47 -39.09
CA TYR A 521 4.54 8.14 -38.48
C TYR A 521 3.46 7.96 -37.41
N TYR A 522 2.74 6.84 -37.47
CA TYR A 522 1.68 6.43 -36.54
C TYR A 522 1.97 5.06 -35.97
N GLU A 523 1.83 4.88 -34.65
CA GLU A 523 1.96 3.58 -33.99
C GLU A 523 0.81 3.32 -33.03
N LEU A 524 0.26 2.10 -33.06
CA LEU A 524 -0.63 1.67 -31.98
C LEU A 524 0.18 1.40 -30.72
N SER A 525 -0.32 1.83 -29.57
CA SER A 525 0.28 1.58 -28.25
C SER A 525 -0.58 0.72 -27.33
N GLN A 526 -1.84 0.47 -27.71
CA GLN A 526 -2.77 -0.43 -27.03
C GLN A 526 -3.72 -1.11 -28.02
N ASN A 527 -4.39 -2.18 -27.59
CA ASN A 527 -5.53 -2.74 -28.33
C ASN A 527 -6.68 -1.74 -28.32
N ILE A 528 -7.38 -1.61 -29.46
CA ILE A 528 -8.47 -0.66 -29.61
C ILE A 528 -9.75 -1.43 -29.92
N ASP A 529 -10.75 -1.27 -29.06
CA ASP A 529 -12.11 -1.66 -29.40
C ASP A 529 -12.77 -0.52 -30.19
N ALA A 530 -13.15 -0.78 -31.44
CA ALA A 530 -13.80 0.17 -32.33
C ALA A 530 -15.31 -0.04 -32.43
N ILE A 531 -15.93 -0.75 -31.48
CA ILE A 531 -17.37 -1.03 -31.47
C ILE A 531 -18.24 0.22 -31.59
N GLU A 532 -17.83 1.35 -30.98
CA GLU A 532 -18.58 2.61 -31.08
C GLU A 532 -18.59 3.20 -32.49
N SER A 533 -17.66 2.79 -33.36
CA SER A 533 -17.63 3.29 -34.73
C SER A 533 -18.94 3.02 -35.45
N ARG A 534 -19.69 1.97 -35.07
CA ARG A 534 -21.01 1.59 -35.64
C ARG A 534 -22.05 2.72 -35.64
N ILE A 535 -21.96 3.68 -34.73
CA ILE A 535 -22.90 4.81 -34.63
C ILE A 535 -22.31 6.12 -35.18
N TRP A 536 -21.03 6.14 -35.59
CA TRP A 536 -20.41 7.34 -36.14
C TRP A 536 -20.90 7.63 -37.56
N ASN A 537 -20.67 8.88 -38.00
CA ASN A 537 -20.96 9.34 -39.36
C ASN A 537 -22.37 9.00 -39.83
N GLU A 538 -23.38 9.33 -38.99
CA GLU A 538 -24.80 9.06 -39.26
C GLU A 538 -25.10 7.54 -39.41
N GLY A 539 -24.40 6.70 -38.65
CA GLY A 539 -24.53 5.23 -38.68
C GLY A 539 -23.77 4.56 -39.82
N LYS A 540 -22.97 5.31 -40.60
CA LYS A 540 -22.11 4.77 -41.66
C LYS A 540 -20.83 4.14 -41.15
N GLY A 541 -20.53 4.23 -39.85
CA GLY A 541 -19.33 3.63 -39.31
C GLY A 541 -18.14 4.59 -39.21
N PHE A 542 -16.96 4.00 -39.06
CA PHE A 542 -15.67 4.68 -39.11
C PHE A 542 -15.45 5.32 -40.48
N ALA A 543 -15.07 6.60 -40.53
CA ALA A 543 -14.72 7.26 -41.78
C ALA A 543 -13.39 6.67 -42.34
N PRO A 544 -13.31 6.31 -43.63
CA PRO A 544 -12.09 5.77 -44.20
C PRO A 544 -10.91 6.75 -44.16
N ILE A 545 -9.72 6.28 -43.75
CA ILE A 545 -8.48 7.06 -43.76
C ILE A 545 -7.97 7.15 -45.21
N GLY A 546 -7.90 8.37 -45.75
CA GLY A 546 -7.59 8.60 -47.16
C GLY A 546 -8.79 8.43 -48.09
N ASN A 547 -8.92 9.36 -49.04
CA ASN A 547 -10.01 9.42 -50.02
C ASN A 547 -9.49 9.85 -51.41
N GLU A 548 -10.39 10.06 -52.37
CA GLU A 548 -10.02 10.42 -53.75
C GLU A 548 -9.37 11.81 -53.87
N GLU A 549 -9.70 12.74 -52.97
CA GLU A 549 -9.12 14.08 -52.94
C GLU A 549 -7.76 14.09 -52.24
N VAL A 550 -7.67 13.40 -51.10
CA VAL A 550 -6.45 13.29 -50.28
C VAL A 550 -6.19 11.84 -49.93
N SER A 551 -5.21 11.23 -50.58
CA SER A 551 -4.79 9.85 -50.27
C SER A 551 -3.89 9.79 -49.05
N PHE A 552 -3.93 8.67 -48.33
CA PHE A 552 -3.03 8.39 -47.22
C PHE A 552 -1.62 8.05 -47.69
N ARG A 553 -0.60 8.76 -47.19
CA ARG A 553 0.81 8.63 -47.61
C ARG A 553 1.79 8.39 -46.46
N ALA A 554 1.28 8.28 -45.24
CA ALA A 554 2.07 8.16 -44.02
C ALA A 554 2.47 6.70 -43.70
N HIS A 555 3.28 6.53 -42.66
CA HIS A 555 3.64 5.24 -42.07
C HIS A 555 2.66 4.89 -40.94
N PHE A 556 2.12 3.68 -40.95
CA PHE A 556 1.23 3.17 -39.90
C PHE A 556 1.72 1.80 -39.41
N ASN A 557 2.04 1.69 -38.13
CA ASN A 557 2.53 0.48 -37.50
C ASN A 557 1.55 0.02 -36.41
N GLY A 558 0.94 -1.16 -36.58
CA GLY A 558 0.05 -1.74 -35.57
C GLY A 558 0.78 -2.25 -34.32
N ASN A 559 2.11 -2.35 -34.36
CA ASN A 559 2.98 -2.66 -33.22
C ASN A 559 2.59 -3.92 -32.40
N GLY A 560 1.91 -4.88 -33.05
CA GLY A 560 1.43 -6.11 -32.41
C GLY A 560 0.06 -5.98 -31.71
N PHE A 561 -0.50 -4.78 -31.62
CA PHE A 561 -1.85 -4.54 -31.11
C PHE A 561 -2.91 -4.77 -32.21
N SER A 562 -4.15 -4.96 -31.76
CA SER A 562 -5.29 -5.21 -32.63
C SER A 562 -6.35 -4.12 -32.51
N ILE A 563 -7.05 -3.87 -33.60
CA ILE A 563 -8.30 -3.10 -33.60
C ILE A 563 -9.43 -4.10 -33.85
N GLN A 564 -10.41 -4.14 -32.95
CA GLN A 564 -11.53 -5.07 -33.03
C GLN A 564 -12.87 -4.36 -33.27
N SER A 565 -13.84 -5.09 -33.83
CA SER A 565 -15.23 -4.65 -34.00
C SER A 565 -15.41 -3.36 -34.82
N LEU A 566 -14.45 -3.08 -35.72
CA LEU A 566 -14.49 -1.93 -36.62
C LEU A 566 -15.64 -2.08 -37.62
N ARG A 567 -16.57 -1.11 -37.62
CA ARG A 567 -17.69 -1.05 -38.56
C ARG A 567 -17.51 0.07 -39.57
N ILE A 568 -17.64 -0.26 -40.87
CA ILE A 568 -17.75 0.69 -41.98
C ILE A 568 -18.89 0.23 -42.89
N ASP A 569 -19.91 1.04 -43.06
CA ASP A 569 -21.09 0.73 -43.88
C ASP A 569 -21.48 1.93 -44.75
N ASP A 570 -20.78 2.09 -45.87
CA ASP A 570 -21.11 3.08 -46.89
C ASP A 570 -21.23 2.38 -48.25
N SER A 571 -22.25 1.53 -48.37
CA SER A 571 -22.54 0.67 -49.54
C SER A 571 -22.59 1.37 -50.90
N ASN A 572 -22.75 2.70 -50.94
CA ASN A 572 -22.79 3.49 -52.17
C ASN A 572 -21.45 4.15 -52.54
N ARG A 573 -20.44 4.06 -51.66
CA ARG A 573 -19.14 4.71 -51.85
C ARG A 573 -18.10 3.68 -52.29
N ASP A 574 -17.27 4.10 -53.23
CA ASP A 574 -16.13 3.33 -53.70
C ASP A 574 -14.88 3.63 -52.85
N ASN A 575 -13.89 2.74 -52.92
CA ASN A 575 -12.61 2.82 -52.21
C ASN A 575 -12.82 2.83 -50.69
N ILE A 576 -13.48 1.79 -50.19
CA ILE A 576 -13.90 1.67 -48.79
C ILE A 576 -13.02 0.66 -48.06
N GLY A 577 -12.48 1.12 -46.93
CA GLY A 577 -11.66 0.33 -46.03
C GLY A 577 -11.31 1.12 -44.78
N PHE A 578 -10.59 0.48 -43.85
CA PHE A 578 -9.95 1.20 -42.74
C PHE A 578 -9.05 2.32 -43.30
N PHE A 579 -8.32 2.01 -44.37
CA PHE A 579 -7.78 2.98 -45.31
C PHE A 579 -8.63 2.98 -46.59
N GLY A 580 -9.23 4.10 -46.95
CA GLY A 580 -10.02 4.20 -48.18
C GLY A 580 -9.12 4.22 -49.42
N ARG A 581 -8.16 5.16 -49.45
CA ARG A 581 -7.18 5.28 -50.54
C ARG A 581 -5.80 5.65 -50.03
N THR A 582 -4.79 4.88 -50.43
CA THR A 582 -3.38 5.10 -50.06
C THR A 582 -2.51 5.41 -51.28
N THR A 583 -1.46 6.21 -51.12
CA THR A 583 -0.48 6.52 -52.17
C THR A 583 0.91 6.72 -51.57
N GLY A 584 1.80 5.74 -51.74
CA GLY A 584 3.16 5.82 -51.17
C GLY A 584 3.21 5.58 -49.67
N ALA A 585 2.16 5.01 -49.08
CA ALA A 585 2.09 4.70 -47.67
C ALA A 585 2.84 3.40 -47.32
N ASP A 586 3.10 3.22 -46.03
CA ASP A 586 3.72 2.04 -45.46
C ASP A 586 2.90 1.58 -44.24
N ILE A 587 2.19 0.46 -44.38
CA ILE A 587 1.27 -0.07 -43.38
C ILE A 587 1.80 -1.43 -42.92
N ARG A 588 2.15 -1.55 -41.64
CA ARG A 588 2.79 -2.76 -41.09
C ARG A 588 2.19 -3.22 -39.76
N ASN A 589 2.31 -4.52 -39.46
CA ASN A 589 2.00 -5.12 -38.16
C ASN A 589 0.58 -4.86 -37.62
N LEU A 590 -0.39 -4.63 -38.50
CA LEU A 590 -1.76 -4.31 -38.13
C LEU A 590 -2.62 -5.58 -38.09
N SER A 591 -3.31 -5.77 -36.97
CA SER A 591 -4.31 -6.82 -36.80
C SER A 591 -5.71 -6.24 -36.71
N LEU A 592 -6.63 -6.67 -37.57
CA LEU A 592 -8.05 -6.33 -37.52
C LEU A 592 -8.87 -7.58 -37.25
N LYS A 593 -9.67 -7.56 -36.17
CA LYS A 593 -10.53 -8.68 -35.77
C LYS A 593 -11.99 -8.26 -35.76
N ASP A 594 -12.87 -9.18 -36.15
CA ASP A 594 -14.32 -8.97 -36.21
C ASP A 594 -14.71 -7.65 -36.92
N TYR A 595 -13.98 -7.28 -37.98
CA TYR A 595 -14.32 -6.08 -38.72
C TYR A 595 -15.44 -6.36 -39.72
N ASN A 596 -16.30 -5.38 -39.94
CA ASN A 596 -17.39 -5.47 -40.90
C ASN A 596 -17.39 -4.27 -41.84
N ILE A 597 -17.01 -4.51 -43.10
CA ILE A 597 -16.88 -3.48 -44.12
C ILE A 597 -17.86 -3.75 -45.26
N ASN A 598 -18.78 -2.82 -45.47
CA ASN A 598 -19.72 -2.81 -46.60
C ASN A 598 -19.50 -1.56 -47.46
N GLY A 599 -19.23 -1.77 -48.75
CA GLY A 599 -18.91 -0.70 -49.69
C GLY A 599 -19.34 -1.00 -51.13
N GLY A 600 -19.03 -0.09 -52.05
CA GLY A 600 -19.28 -0.24 -53.48
C GLY A 600 -18.18 -1.04 -54.18
N THR A 601 -17.27 -0.34 -54.85
CA THR A 601 -16.11 -0.91 -55.58
C THR A 601 -14.82 -0.67 -54.82
N GLY A 602 -13.87 -1.62 -54.86
CA GLY A 602 -12.56 -1.42 -54.22
C GLY A 602 -12.70 -1.47 -52.70
N VAL A 603 -13.09 -2.63 -52.20
CA VAL A 603 -13.41 -2.85 -50.78
C VAL A 603 -12.38 -3.80 -50.17
N GLY A 604 -11.83 -3.42 -49.02
CA GLY A 604 -10.87 -4.19 -48.24
C GLY A 604 -10.40 -3.42 -47.01
N VAL A 605 -9.46 -3.95 -46.24
CA VAL A 605 -8.80 -3.15 -45.18
C VAL A 605 -8.16 -1.90 -45.77
N VAL A 606 -7.56 -2.04 -46.95
CA VAL A 606 -7.22 -0.93 -47.84
C VAL A 606 -8.14 -0.97 -49.06
N GLY A 607 -8.96 0.04 -49.28
CA GLY A 607 -9.82 0.11 -50.47
C GLY A 607 -8.98 0.09 -51.75
N ASN A 608 -8.24 1.18 -52.01
CA ASN A 608 -7.29 1.26 -53.12
C ASN A 608 -5.89 1.65 -52.66
N ALA A 609 -4.91 0.80 -53.00
CA ALA A 609 -3.51 1.01 -52.75
C ALA A 609 -2.73 1.39 -54.01
N TYR A 610 -2.03 2.53 -53.96
CA TYR A 610 -1.10 2.98 -54.99
C TYR A 610 0.29 3.11 -54.41
N THR A 611 1.31 2.52 -55.03
CA THR A 611 2.72 2.58 -54.57
C THR A 611 2.90 2.33 -53.07
N THR A 612 2.05 1.51 -52.46
CA THR A 612 1.95 1.32 -51.00
C THR A 612 2.56 -0.01 -50.59
N ALA A 613 3.24 -0.04 -49.45
CA ALA A 613 3.69 -1.26 -48.79
C ALA A 613 2.69 -1.66 -47.70
N ILE A 614 2.27 -2.93 -47.72
CA ILE A 614 1.35 -3.53 -46.74
C ILE A 614 2.02 -4.80 -46.21
N GLU A 615 2.48 -4.82 -44.97
CA GLU A 615 3.33 -5.88 -44.43
C GLU A 615 2.83 -6.43 -43.09
N ASN A 616 2.92 -7.75 -42.88
CA ASN A 616 2.55 -8.42 -41.63
C ASN A 616 1.15 -8.03 -41.12
N ILE A 617 0.15 -8.22 -41.98
CA ILE A 617 -1.25 -7.87 -41.72
C ILE A 617 -2.07 -9.11 -41.39
N LYS A 618 -2.84 -9.08 -40.30
CA LYS A 618 -3.73 -10.19 -39.91
C LYS A 618 -5.17 -9.68 -39.87
N VAL A 619 -6.04 -10.26 -40.67
CA VAL A 619 -7.42 -9.76 -40.82
C VAL A 619 -8.42 -10.89 -40.67
N GLU A 620 -9.39 -10.69 -39.78
CA GLU A 620 -10.54 -11.57 -39.57
C GLU A 620 -11.83 -10.76 -39.59
N GLY A 621 -12.74 -11.06 -40.50
CA GLY A 621 -13.98 -10.28 -40.61
C GLY A 621 -14.85 -10.58 -41.84
N TYR A 622 -15.93 -9.83 -41.94
CA TYR A 622 -16.91 -9.90 -43.02
C TYR A 622 -16.78 -8.70 -43.94
N LEU A 623 -16.81 -8.94 -45.25
CA LEU A 623 -16.82 -7.87 -46.23
C LEU A 623 -17.88 -8.09 -47.30
N GLN A 624 -18.55 -7.00 -47.65
CA GLN A 624 -19.51 -6.95 -48.73
C GLN A 624 -19.16 -5.83 -49.70
N GLY A 625 -19.19 -6.16 -50.99
CA GLY A 625 -18.93 -5.21 -52.06
C GLY A 625 -19.55 -5.63 -53.39
N ASN A 626 -19.52 -4.73 -54.36
CA ASN A 626 -19.87 -5.08 -55.74
C ASN A 626 -18.62 -5.64 -56.43
N ASP A 627 -17.69 -4.78 -56.85
CA ASP A 627 -16.54 -5.18 -57.63
C ASP A 627 -15.21 -4.90 -56.90
N ARG A 628 -14.17 -5.70 -57.16
CA ARG A 628 -12.82 -5.52 -56.60
C ARG A 628 -12.81 -5.59 -55.08
N LEU A 629 -13.18 -6.76 -54.58
CA LEU A 629 -13.29 -7.04 -53.15
C LEU A 629 -12.13 -7.93 -52.70
N GLY A 630 -11.40 -7.51 -51.67
CA GLY A 630 -10.38 -8.35 -51.06
C GLY A 630 -10.20 -8.12 -49.57
N GLY A 631 -9.89 -9.19 -48.82
CA GLY A 631 -9.78 -9.12 -47.36
C GLY A 631 -8.74 -8.12 -46.87
N VAL A 632 -7.62 -7.97 -47.59
CA VAL A 632 -6.57 -6.99 -47.27
C VAL A 632 -6.66 -5.76 -48.16
N ALA A 633 -6.84 -5.96 -49.48
CA ALA A 633 -6.97 -4.83 -50.40
C ALA A 633 -8.03 -5.06 -51.49
N GLY A 634 -8.86 -4.04 -51.76
CA GLY A 634 -9.75 -4.07 -52.91
C GLY A 634 -8.97 -3.96 -54.22
N VAL A 635 -8.11 -2.94 -54.30
CA VAL A 635 -7.23 -2.65 -55.44
C VAL A 635 -5.78 -2.48 -55.01
N LEU A 636 -4.85 -3.12 -55.72
CA LEU A 636 -3.42 -3.07 -55.48
C LEU A 636 -2.67 -2.66 -56.76
N ILE A 637 -2.26 -1.39 -56.86
CA ILE A 637 -1.58 -0.85 -58.04
C ILE A 637 -0.16 -0.40 -57.70
N ASN A 638 0.84 -0.96 -58.39
CA ASN A 638 2.27 -0.72 -58.15
C ASN A 638 2.66 -0.87 -56.67
N SER A 639 1.95 -1.73 -55.93
CA SER A 639 1.96 -1.83 -54.46
C SER A 639 2.28 -3.26 -54.03
N LYS A 640 2.70 -3.43 -52.77
CA LYS A 640 3.13 -4.73 -52.24
C LYS A 640 2.29 -5.15 -51.04
N VAL A 641 1.95 -6.43 -50.98
CA VAL A 641 1.40 -7.11 -49.81
C VAL A 641 2.37 -8.23 -49.41
N SER A 642 2.91 -8.21 -48.20
CA SER A 642 3.78 -9.27 -47.68
C SER A 642 3.35 -9.75 -46.30
N ASP A 643 3.54 -11.04 -46.03
CA ASP A 643 3.35 -11.63 -44.71
C ASP A 643 1.91 -11.50 -44.17
N ALA A 644 0.94 -11.45 -45.07
CA ALA A 644 -0.46 -11.19 -44.74
C ALA A 644 -1.29 -12.47 -44.56
N LYS A 645 -2.15 -12.51 -43.54
CA LYS A 645 -3.10 -13.59 -43.29
C LYS A 645 -4.53 -13.04 -43.28
N ALA A 646 -5.38 -13.61 -44.10
CA ALA A 646 -6.80 -13.27 -44.15
C ALA A 646 -7.67 -14.49 -43.80
N GLN A 647 -8.57 -14.32 -42.84
CA GLN A 647 -9.66 -15.24 -42.52
C GLN A 647 -10.97 -14.48 -42.71
N VAL A 648 -11.56 -14.59 -43.90
CA VAL A 648 -12.62 -13.65 -44.31
C VAL A 648 -13.82 -14.36 -44.91
N GLU A 649 -15.00 -13.80 -44.66
CA GLU A 649 -16.19 -14.06 -45.44
C GLU A 649 -16.43 -12.90 -46.42
N LEU A 650 -16.39 -13.19 -47.71
CA LEU A 650 -16.51 -12.19 -48.78
C LEU A 650 -17.77 -12.43 -49.61
N ASN A 651 -18.64 -11.42 -49.67
CA ASN A 651 -19.81 -11.40 -50.55
C ASN A 651 -19.64 -10.32 -51.62
N GLY A 652 -19.34 -10.75 -52.86
CA GLY A 652 -19.02 -9.86 -53.97
C GLY A 652 -19.70 -10.22 -55.29
N THR A 653 -19.52 -9.40 -56.32
CA THR A 653 -19.95 -9.71 -57.70
C THR A 653 -18.78 -10.08 -58.60
N ASN A 654 -17.79 -9.21 -58.76
CA ASN A 654 -16.71 -9.40 -59.73
C ASN A 654 -15.32 -9.05 -59.15
N GLU A 655 -14.27 -9.73 -59.61
CA GLU A 655 -12.88 -9.48 -59.19
C GLU A 655 -12.71 -9.61 -57.67
N VAL A 656 -13.05 -10.79 -57.13
CA VAL A 656 -13.05 -11.06 -55.68
C VAL A 656 -11.91 -11.99 -55.32
N GLY A 657 -11.08 -11.60 -54.36
CA GLY A 657 -9.96 -12.38 -53.86
C GLY A 657 -9.93 -12.45 -52.35
N GLY A 658 -9.61 -13.61 -51.75
CA GLY A 658 -9.52 -13.71 -50.28
C GLY A 658 -8.55 -12.69 -49.66
N LEU A 659 -7.52 -12.29 -50.39
CA LEU A 659 -6.56 -11.26 -49.98
C LEU A 659 -6.70 -9.97 -50.79
N VAL A 660 -6.71 -10.07 -52.13
CA VAL A 660 -6.73 -8.91 -53.03
C VAL A 660 -7.76 -9.06 -54.15
N GLY A 661 -8.65 -8.08 -54.34
CA GLY A 661 -9.63 -8.11 -55.43
C GLY A 661 -8.98 -7.96 -56.81
N TYR A 662 -8.32 -6.83 -57.04
CA TYR A 662 -7.67 -6.48 -58.31
C TYR A 662 -6.24 -5.98 -58.11
N ALA A 663 -5.26 -6.71 -58.64
CA ALA A 663 -3.84 -6.36 -58.59
C ALA A 663 -3.33 -5.98 -59.98
N ASN A 664 -2.71 -4.80 -60.15
CA ASN A 664 -2.17 -4.38 -61.44
C ASN A 664 -0.83 -3.65 -61.34
N TYR A 665 0.15 -4.03 -62.15
CA TYR A 665 1.33 -3.19 -62.40
C TYR A 665 1.17 -2.38 -63.69
N VAL A 666 1.29 -1.05 -63.57
CA VAL A 666 1.17 -0.12 -64.69
C VAL A 666 2.55 0.43 -65.08
N TRP A 667 2.94 0.18 -66.33
CA TRP A 667 4.24 0.55 -66.90
C TRP A 667 4.51 2.06 -66.87
N GLY A 668 5.76 2.44 -66.57
CA GLY A 668 6.23 3.83 -66.57
C GLY A 668 6.31 4.49 -65.18
N ALA A 669 5.98 3.76 -64.11
CA ALA A 669 5.87 4.28 -62.75
C ALA A 669 7.17 4.33 -61.92
N GLY A 670 8.37 4.15 -62.49
CA GLY A 670 9.63 4.43 -61.77
C GLY A 670 10.07 3.39 -60.71
N GLY A 671 10.28 2.13 -61.10
CA GLY A 671 10.94 1.11 -60.26
C GLY A 671 10.05 0.33 -59.29
N TYR A 672 8.75 0.62 -59.24
CA TYR A 672 7.77 -0.11 -58.44
C TYR A 672 7.30 -1.40 -59.13
N SER A 673 6.78 -2.33 -58.34
CA SER A 673 6.18 -3.60 -58.78
C SER A 673 4.89 -3.84 -58.01
N THR A 674 3.98 -4.64 -58.58
CA THR A 674 2.83 -5.15 -57.84
C THR A 674 3.14 -6.56 -57.37
N ASP A 675 3.30 -6.76 -56.07
CA ASP A 675 3.73 -8.04 -55.50
C ASP A 675 2.88 -8.47 -54.31
N ILE A 676 2.58 -9.77 -54.24
CA ILE A 676 1.90 -10.42 -53.12
C ILE A 676 2.80 -11.58 -52.69
N ARG A 677 3.29 -11.58 -51.44
CA ARG A 677 4.28 -12.54 -50.94
C ARG A 677 3.95 -13.07 -49.55
N ASN A 678 4.33 -14.32 -49.27
CA ASN A 678 4.24 -14.93 -47.94
C ASN A 678 2.83 -14.79 -47.32
N ALA A 679 1.79 -14.91 -48.15
CA ALA A 679 0.43 -14.58 -47.76
C ALA A 679 -0.48 -15.80 -47.75
N SER A 680 -1.50 -15.78 -46.91
CA SER A 680 -2.51 -16.83 -46.86
C SER A 680 -3.94 -16.29 -46.74
N ALA A 681 -4.88 -17.05 -47.30
CA ALA A 681 -6.31 -16.78 -47.19
C ALA A 681 -7.09 -18.04 -46.79
N HIS A 682 -8.03 -17.86 -45.88
CA HIS A 682 -8.99 -18.84 -45.36
C HIS A 682 -10.38 -18.20 -45.32
N GLY A 683 -11.41 -19.04 -45.20
CA GLY A 683 -12.80 -18.59 -45.06
C GLY A 683 -13.65 -18.90 -46.30
N ILE A 684 -14.61 -18.03 -46.60
CA ILE A 684 -15.66 -18.27 -47.60
C ILE A 684 -15.72 -17.10 -48.58
N ILE A 685 -15.81 -17.41 -49.87
CA ILE A 685 -16.08 -16.42 -50.91
C ILE A 685 -17.36 -16.80 -51.66
N ASN A 686 -18.36 -15.92 -51.64
CA ASN A 686 -19.53 -15.98 -52.50
C ASN A 686 -19.45 -14.85 -53.52
N ALA A 687 -19.23 -15.20 -54.80
CA ALA A 687 -19.13 -14.19 -55.85
C ALA A 687 -19.59 -14.69 -57.22
N SER A 688 -19.72 -13.82 -58.22
CA SER A 688 -20.18 -14.23 -59.56
C SER A 688 -19.02 -14.58 -60.49
N SER A 689 -18.11 -13.64 -60.77
CA SER A 689 -17.02 -13.88 -61.73
C SER A 689 -15.67 -13.31 -61.30
N TYR A 690 -14.59 -13.83 -61.89
CA TYR A 690 -13.20 -13.51 -61.54
C TYR A 690 -12.95 -13.67 -60.03
N VAL A 691 -13.16 -14.90 -59.55
CA VAL A 691 -13.07 -15.25 -58.13
C VAL A 691 -11.82 -16.10 -57.86
N GLY A 692 -10.90 -15.55 -57.07
CA GLY A 692 -9.67 -16.23 -56.68
C GLY A 692 -9.62 -16.47 -55.18
N GLY A 693 -9.05 -17.59 -54.74
CA GLY A 693 -8.90 -17.82 -53.31
C GLY A 693 -7.96 -16.82 -52.62
N LEU A 694 -6.93 -16.33 -53.32
CA LEU A 694 -6.08 -15.24 -52.86
C LEU A 694 -6.32 -13.95 -53.64
N VAL A 695 -6.34 -14.01 -54.98
CA VAL A 695 -6.41 -12.84 -55.85
C VAL A 695 -7.48 -12.98 -56.94
N GLY A 696 -8.39 -12.02 -57.05
CA GLY A 696 -9.42 -12.02 -58.10
C GLY A 696 -8.82 -11.88 -59.50
N ASP A 697 -8.28 -10.70 -59.80
CA ASP A 697 -7.62 -10.44 -61.10
C ASP A 697 -6.21 -9.87 -60.90
N ALA A 698 -5.21 -10.51 -61.49
CA ALA A 698 -3.80 -10.16 -61.42
C ALA A 698 -3.27 -9.78 -62.80
N GLN A 699 -3.00 -8.49 -63.01
CA GLN A 699 -2.46 -7.92 -64.24
C GLN A 699 -1.02 -7.46 -64.04
N ASN A 700 -0.05 -8.11 -64.67
CA ASN A 700 1.39 -7.83 -64.50
C ASN A 700 1.86 -7.90 -63.02
N ALA A 701 1.10 -8.58 -62.14
CA ALA A 701 1.38 -8.68 -60.71
C ALA A 701 2.07 -10.01 -60.37
N ASN A 702 2.94 -10.02 -59.36
CA ASN A 702 3.62 -11.22 -58.91
C ASN A 702 2.96 -11.76 -57.64
N ILE A 703 2.71 -13.06 -57.58
CA ILE A 703 2.13 -13.76 -56.43
C ILE A 703 3.06 -14.91 -56.08
N VAL A 704 3.72 -14.84 -54.93
CA VAL A 704 4.84 -15.73 -54.59
C VAL A 704 4.72 -16.27 -53.18
N ASN A 705 5.11 -17.53 -52.93
CA ASN A 705 5.17 -18.12 -51.59
C ASN A 705 3.86 -17.93 -50.80
N SER A 706 2.73 -18.27 -51.40
CA SER A 706 1.42 -17.93 -50.82
C SER A 706 0.42 -19.06 -51.00
N TYR A 707 -0.56 -19.20 -50.12
CA TYR A 707 -1.52 -20.29 -50.23
C TYR A 707 -2.96 -19.91 -49.91
N SER A 708 -3.90 -20.70 -50.42
CA SER A 708 -5.33 -20.52 -50.25
C SER A 708 -5.99 -21.78 -49.72
N ASN A 709 -6.72 -21.67 -48.62
CA ASN A 709 -7.63 -22.70 -48.12
C ASN A 709 -9.06 -22.12 -47.96
N VAL A 710 -9.52 -21.46 -49.02
CA VAL A 710 -10.82 -20.78 -49.06
C VAL A 710 -11.88 -21.66 -49.70
N TYR A 711 -13.07 -21.73 -49.10
CA TYR A 711 -14.24 -22.28 -49.76
C TYR A 711 -14.82 -21.27 -50.76
N ILE A 712 -14.74 -21.60 -52.06
CA ILE A 712 -15.17 -20.70 -53.12
C ILE A 712 -16.51 -21.17 -53.70
N LYS A 713 -17.53 -20.32 -53.65
CA LYS A 713 -18.82 -20.47 -54.32
C LYS A 713 -18.96 -19.41 -55.40
N ALA A 714 -18.85 -19.80 -56.66
CA ALA A 714 -18.81 -18.85 -57.78
C ALA A 714 -19.48 -19.34 -59.07
N ILE A 715 -19.61 -18.47 -60.07
CA ILE A 715 -20.20 -18.84 -61.37
C ILE A 715 -19.11 -19.15 -62.41
N SER A 716 -18.22 -18.23 -62.76
CA SER A 716 -17.25 -18.42 -63.86
C SER A 716 -15.94 -17.66 -63.66
N ASN A 717 -14.85 -18.12 -64.29
CA ASN A 717 -13.49 -17.58 -64.13
C ASN A 717 -13.04 -17.69 -62.66
N VAL A 718 -12.73 -18.91 -62.23
CA VAL A 718 -12.47 -19.24 -60.83
C VAL A 718 -11.14 -19.97 -60.70
N GLY A 719 -10.27 -19.50 -59.82
CA GLY A 719 -9.00 -20.15 -59.51
C GLY A 719 -8.80 -20.34 -58.01
N GLY A 720 -8.25 -21.47 -57.59
CA GLY A 720 -8.00 -21.71 -56.17
C GLY A 720 -7.05 -20.70 -55.52
N VAL A 721 -6.14 -20.10 -56.29
CA VAL A 721 -5.24 -19.00 -55.88
C VAL A 721 -5.60 -17.71 -56.62
N VAL A 722 -5.66 -17.74 -57.95
CA VAL A 722 -5.83 -16.55 -58.80
C VAL A 722 -6.92 -16.74 -59.84
N ALA A 723 -7.93 -15.88 -59.92
CA ALA A 723 -8.98 -16.10 -60.93
C ALA A 723 -8.50 -15.81 -62.36
N ARG A 724 -7.89 -14.65 -62.59
CA ARG A 724 -7.20 -14.33 -63.85
C ARG A 724 -5.77 -13.90 -63.58
N ASN A 725 -4.82 -14.56 -64.24
CA ASN A 725 -3.44 -14.13 -64.32
C ASN A 725 -3.16 -13.59 -65.73
N ASN A 726 -2.76 -12.33 -65.84
CA ASN A 726 -2.48 -11.66 -67.10
C ASN A 726 -1.09 -11.04 -67.07
N ALA A 727 -0.09 -11.68 -67.68
CA ALA A 727 1.30 -11.22 -67.74
C ALA A 727 2.07 -11.10 -66.40
N GLY A 728 1.52 -11.63 -65.30
CA GLY A 728 2.15 -11.70 -63.97
C GLY A 728 2.82 -13.06 -63.66
N ARG A 729 3.71 -13.10 -62.66
CA ARG A 729 4.36 -14.35 -62.18
C ARG A 729 3.63 -14.91 -60.96
N THR A 730 3.13 -16.14 -61.05
CA THR A 730 2.49 -16.85 -59.92
C THR A 730 3.33 -18.07 -59.57
N ALA A 731 3.98 -18.10 -58.40
CA ALA A 731 4.97 -19.12 -58.11
C ALA A 731 5.09 -19.56 -56.64
N HIS A 732 5.42 -20.83 -56.40
CA HIS A 732 5.51 -21.38 -55.04
C HIS A 732 4.21 -21.14 -54.26
N VAL A 733 3.09 -21.46 -54.90
CA VAL A 733 1.77 -21.28 -54.32
C VAL A 733 1.03 -22.60 -54.22
N TYR A 734 0.07 -22.68 -53.31
CA TYR A 734 -0.88 -23.79 -53.36
C TYR A 734 -2.33 -23.43 -53.03
N ALA A 735 -3.26 -24.27 -53.50
CA ALA A 735 -4.67 -24.23 -53.13
C ALA A 735 -5.14 -25.55 -52.51
N ALA A 736 -5.91 -25.47 -51.43
CA ALA A 736 -6.50 -26.61 -50.72
C ALA A 736 -8.00 -26.44 -50.41
N GLY A 737 -8.56 -25.25 -50.61
CA GLY A 737 -9.97 -24.99 -50.32
C GLY A 737 -10.91 -25.51 -51.41
N LEU A 738 -12.11 -25.96 -51.02
CA LEU A 738 -13.11 -26.49 -51.95
C LEU A 738 -13.60 -25.44 -52.95
N ILE A 739 -13.61 -25.78 -54.23
CA ILE A 739 -14.08 -24.89 -55.31
C ILE A 739 -15.39 -25.43 -55.87
N LYS A 740 -16.49 -24.68 -55.65
CA LYS A 740 -17.82 -24.97 -56.18
C LYS A 740 -18.24 -23.89 -57.18
N ALA A 741 -18.04 -24.17 -58.46
CA ALA A 741 -18.45 -23.29 -59.54
C ALA A 741 -19.20 -24.01 -60.67
N SER A 742 -20.12 -23.31 -61.34
CA SER A 742 -21.08 -23.91 -62.28
C SER A 742 -20.88 -23.53 -63.76
N GLY A 743 -20.00 -22.58 -64.06
CA GLY A 743 -19.75 -22.07 -65.41
C GLY A 743 -18.37 -22.44 -65.97
N SER A 744 -17.78 -21.58 -66.80
CA SER A 744 -16.53 -21.88 -67.52
C SER A 744 -15.28 -21.30 -66.83
N ASN A 745 -14.10 -21.84 -67.19
CA ASN A 745 -12.78 -21.42 -66.72
C ASN A 745 -12.59 -21.60 -65.20
N ILE A 746 -12.61 -22.85 -64.75
CA ILE A 746 -12.39 -23.22 -63.35
C ILE A 746 -11.10 -24.01 -63.28
N GLY A 747 -10.16 -23.59 -62.44
CA GLY A 747 -8.88 -24.29 -62.29
C GLY A 747 -8.41 -24.37 -60.83
N GLY A 748 -7.58 -25.37 -60.56
CA GLY A 748 -7.08 -25.66 -59.21
C GLY A 748 -6.23 -24.54 -58.61
N VAL A 749 -5.42 -23.83 -59.41
CA VAL A 749 -4.63 -22.66 -58.97
C VAL A 749 -5.10 -21.40 -59.68
N VAL A 750 -5.18 -21.44 -61.02
CA VAL A 750 -5.54 -20.30 -61.85
C VAL A 750 -6.84 -20.59 -62.58
N GLY A 751 -7.74 -19.61 -62.76
CA GLY A 751 -8.96 -19.79 -63.59
C GLY A 751 -8.73 -19.50 -65.06
N VAL A 752 -8.09 -18.37 -65.36
CA VAL A 752 -7.76 -17.88 -66.70
C VAL A 752 -6.31 -17.40 -66.70
N ASN A 753 -5.49 -17.86 -67.66
CA ASN A 753 -4.12 -17.37 -67.84
C ASN A 753 -3.97 -16.76 -69.23
N THR A 754 -3.73 -15.44 -69.32
CA THR A 754 -3.56 -14.72 -70.58
C THR A 754 -2.13 -14.20 -70.73
N THR A 755 -1.52 -14.46 -71.90
CA THR A 755 -0.14 -14.11 -72.31
C THR A 755 0.99 -14.89 -71.60
N GLY A 756 2.09 -15.14 -72.33
CA GLY A 756 3.06 -16.22 -72.06
C GLY A 756 4.09 -16.01 -70.95
N LEU A 757 3.65 -15.78 -69.70
CA LEU A 757 4.50 -15.82 -68.50
C LEU A 757 3.94 -16.71 -67.37
N LEU A 758 4.81 -16.96 -66.37
CA LEU A 758 4.98 -18.22 -65.63
C LEU A 758 4.00 -18.41 -64.45
N VAL A 759 3.17 -19.46 -64.54
CA VAL A 759 2.64 -20.16 -63.36
C VAL A 759 3.58 -21.33 -63.09
N GLU A 760 4.37 -21.26 -62.01
CA GLU A 760 5.48 -22.20 -61.77
C GLU A 760 5.56 -22.71 -60.32
N ASN A 761 5.89 -23.99 -60.14
CA ASN A 761 5.92 -24.63 -58.82
C ASN A 761 4.63 -24.35 -58.02
N ALA A 762 3.49 -24.36 -58.73
CA ALA A 762 2.19 -24.09 -58.18
C ALA A 762 1.42 -25.41 -58.05
N TYR A 763 0.84 -25.65 -56.89
CA TYR A 763 0.23 -26.93 -56.55
C TYR A 763 -1.22 -26.74 -56.12
N TRP A 764 -2.03 -27.76 -56.32
CA TRP A 764 -3.36 -27.78 -55.72
C TRP A 764 -3.70 -29.18 -55.30
N ASP A 765 -4.44 -29.29 -54.23
CA ASP A 765 -4.94 -30.56 -53.76
C ASP A 765 -6.18 -30.91 -54.56
N LYS A 766 -6.04 -31.87 -55.47
CA LYS A 766 -7.11 -32.25 -56.40
C LYS A 766 -8.31 -32.89 -55.70
N GLU A 767 -8.13 -33.39 -54.47
CA GLU A 767 -9.18 -34.07 -53.70
C GLU A 767 -10.01 -33.05 -52.93
N THR A 768 -9.36 -32.07 -52.30
CA THR A 768 -10.06 -31.04 -51.53
C THR A 768 -10.58 -29.89 -52.39
N THR A 769 -9.81 -29.42 -53.37
CA THR A 769 -10.29 -28.38 -54.31
C THR A 769 -11.35 -28.90 -55.28
N GLY A 770 -11.38 -30.23 -55.51
CA GLY A 770 -12.24 -30.88 -56.50
C GLY A 770 -11.82 -30.62 -57.95
N GLN A 771 -10.64 -30.02 -58.20
CA GLN A 771 -10.18 -29.65 -59.54
C GLN A 771 -9.10 -30.60 -60.04
N SER A 772 -9.27 -31.12 -61.25
CA SER A 772 -8.29 -32.02 -61.88
C SER A 772 -7.23 -31.32 -62.71
N SER A 773 -7.41 -30.03 -63.01
CA SER A 773 -6.51 -29.26 -63.89
C SER A 773 -6.45 -27.79 -63.50
N SER A 774 -5.41 -27.10 -63.96
CA SER A 774 -5.23 -25.65 -63.85
C SER A 774 -4.50 -25.12 -65.09
N PRO A 775 -4.97 -24.04 -65.73
CA PRO A 775 -4.24 -23.32 -66.78
C PRO A 775 -2.86 -22.79 -66.34
N GLY A 776 -1.95 -22.60 -67.32
CA GLY A 776 -0.66 -21.91 -67.14
C GLY A 776 0.56 -22.80 -66.85
N SER A 777 0.45 -24.12 -66.95
CA SER A 777 1.42 -25.07 -66.38
C SER A 777 2.86 -24.97 -66.90
N ASN A 778 3.79 -24.58 -66.01
CA ASN A 778 5.20 -24.96 -66.04
C ASN A 778 5.57 -25.54 -64.66
N ALA A 779 6.03 -26.79 -64.56
CA ALA A 779 6.34 -27.47 -63.27
C ALA A 779 5.26 -27.37 -62.16
N SER A 780 3.98 -27.21 -62.54
CA SER A 780 2.83 -27.07 -61.64
C SER A 780 1.96 -28.31 -61.73
N ALA A 781 1.46 -28.82 -60.61
CA ALA A 781 0.76 -30.11 -60.57
C ALA A 781 -0.35 -30.17 -59.52
N GLY A 782 -1.44 -30.88 -59.86
CA GLY A 782 -2.44 -31.32 -58.89
C GLY A 782 -1.94 -32.55 -58.15
N LEU A 783 -1.69 -32.43 -56.85
CA LEU A 783 -1.22 -33.52 -55.99
C LEU A 783 -2.40 -34.15 -55.25
N ALA A 784 -2.28 -35.42 -54.84
CA ALA A 784 -3.23 -35.99 -53.88
C ALA A 784 -2.97 -35.42 -52.48
N THR A 785 -3.94 -35.49 -51.57
CA THR A 785 -3.81 -34.93 -50.21
C THR A 785 -2.57 -35.49 -49.49
N VAL A 786 -2.31 -36.80 -49.63
CA VAL A 786 -1.16 -37.46 -49.01
C VAL A 786 0.18 -37.01 -49.59
N ASP A 787 0.21 -36.62 -50.86
CA ASP A 787 1.44 -36.18 -51.53
C ASP A 787 1.87 -34.77 -51.10
N PHE A 788 0.96 -33.99 -50.50
CA PHE A 788 1.26 -32.67 -49.93
C PHE A 788 2.13 -32.74 -48.66
N GLN A 789 2.32 -33.92 -48.06
CA GLN A 789 3.19 -34.12 -46.89
C GLN A 789 4.66 -34.26 -47.26
N LEU A 790 4.97 -34.52 -48.54
CA LEU A 790 6.31 -34.87 -48.96
C LEU A 790 7.06 -33.63 -49.44
N GLN A 791 8.04 -33.17 -48.65
CA GLN A 791 8.88 -32.01 -48.98
C GLN A 791 9.50 -32.10 -50.38
N SER A 792 9.85 -33.31 -50.83
CA SER A 792 10.43 -33.57 -52.15
C SER A 792 9.53 -33.18 -53.32
N ASN A 793 8.22 -33.01 -53.10
CA ASN A 793 7.27 -32.64 -54.15
C ASN A 793 7.25 -31.12 -54.42
N PHE A 794 7.74 -30.31 -53.49
CA PHE A 794 7.72 -28.84 -53.53
C PHE A 794 9.08 -28.29 -53.98
N ASN A 795 9.44 -28.56 -55.23
CA ASN A 795 10.74 -28.15 -55.77
C ASN A 795 10.86 -26.61 -55.81
N GLY A 796 11.99 -26.08 -55.33
CA GLY A 796 12.28 -24.64 -55.29
C GLY A 796 11.66 -23.88 -54.11
N TRP A 797 10.97 -24.56 -53.19
CA TRP A 797 10.42 -23.96 -51.97
C TRP A 797 11.50 -23.85 -50.87
N ASP A 798 11.52 -22.75 -50.13
CA ASP A 798 12.44 -22.53 -49.00
C ASP A 798 11.87 -23.13 -47.71
N PHE A 799 12.27 -24.35 -47.40
CA PHE A 799 11.93 -25.03 -46.14
C PHE A 799 12.95 -24.80 -45.02
N GLU A 800 14.03 -24.07 -45.29
CA GLU A 800 15.02 -23.75 -44.26
C GLU A 800 14.55 -22.57 -43.40
N ASN A 801 13.93 -21.57 -44.03
CA ASN A 801 13.62 -20.30 -43.35
C ASN A 801 12.15 -19.88 -43.40
N LEU A 802 11.37 -20.38 -44.38
CA LEU A 802 10.01 -19.88 -44.63
C LEU A 802 8.94 -20.93 -44.38
N TRP A 803 9.03 -22.06 -45.08
CA TRP A 803 8.02 -23.12 -45.04
C TRP A 803 8.39 -24.22 -44.06
N GLY A 804 7.44 -24.66 -43.26
CA GLY A 804 7.48 -25.93 -42.54
C GLY A 804 6.68 -26.97 -43.32
N ILE A 805 7.11 -28.21 -43.26
CA ILE A 805 6.36 -29.38 -43.74
C ILE A 805 6.75 -30.54 -42.82
N GLY A 806 5.74 -31.26 -42.32
CA GLY A 806 5.77 -31.82 -40.96
C GLY A 806 6.99 -32.65 -40.53
N SER A 807 7.16 -32.70 -39.19
CA SER A 807 7.89 -33.74 -38.45
C SER A 807 7.13 -34.23 -37.19
N ASP A 808 5.90 -33.73 -36.97
CA ASP A 808 5.03 -33.96 -35.79
C ASP A 808 3.90 -34.97 -36.03
N GLY A 809 3.65 -35.38 -37.28
CA GLY A 809 2.63 -36.37 -37.64
C GLY A 809 1.21 -35.81 -37.86
N GLU A 810 0.98 -34.49 -37.68
CA GLU A 810 -0.35 -33.88 -37.81
C GLU A 810 -0.49 -32.91 -39.00
N ASN A 811 0.59 -32.21 -39.41
CA ASN A 811 0.50 -31.26 -40.53
C ASN A 811 0.60 -31.91 -41.91
N ILE A 812 -0.52 -31.94 -42.62
CA ILE A 812 -0.62 -32.62 -43.93
C ILE A 812 -0.20 -31.77 -45.15
N ARG A 813 0.12 -30.48 -44.97
CA ARG A 813 0.48 -29.52 -46.05
C ARG A 813 1.57 -28.53 -45.58
N PRO A 814 2.30 -27.87 -46.50
CA PRO A 814 3.25 -26.81 -46.13
C PRO A 814 2.57 -25.66 -45.38
N PHE A 815 3.18 -25.19 -44.30
CA PHE A 815 2.75 -24.06 -43.47
C PHE A 815 3.89 -23.05 -43.30
N PHE A 816 3.63 -21.80 -42.91
CA PHE A 816 4.74 -20.89 -42.61
C PHE A 816 5.32 -21.20 -41.23
N GLN A 817 6.64 -21.36 -41.09
CA GLN A 817 7.25 -21.73 -39.81
C GLN A 817 7.00 -20.68 -38.70
N LYS A 818 6.88 -19.42 -39.08
CA LYS A 818 6.50 -18.30 -38.19
C LYS A 818 5.08 -18.43 -37.59
N ASP A 819 4.32 -19.45 -37.98
CA ASP A 819 2.93 -19.68 -37.55
C ASP A 819 2.81 -20.75 -36.44
N LEU A 820 3.92 -21.37 -36.00
CA LEU A 820 3.94 -22.32 -34.89
C LEU A 820 3.72 -21.65 -33.54
N ILE A 821 3.08 -22.39 -32.65
CA ILE A 821 2.73 -21.98 -31.29
C ILE A 821 3.81 -22.46 -30.33
N ALA A 822 4.30 -21.57 -29.47
CA ALA A 822 5.25 -21.96 -28.42
C ALA A 822 4.54 -22.71 -27.28
N ILE A 823 5.22 -23.70 -26.72
CA ILE A 823 4.88 -24.29 -25.42
C ILE A 823 5.91 -23.74 -24.45
N THR A 824 5.47 -22.79 -23.65
CA THR A 824 6.32 -22.11 -22.69
C THR A 824 6.20 -22.86 -21.38
N VAL A 825 7.36 -23.28 -20.87
CA VAL A 825 7.44 -24.12 -19.70
C VAL A 825 7.97 -23.28 -18.54
N SER A 826 7.18 -23.23 -17.49
CA SER A 826 7.51 -22.65 -16.20
C SER A 826 7.45 -23.72 -15.13
N LYS A 827 8.19 -23.52 -14.05
CA LYS A 827 8.21 -24.42 -12.91
C LYS A 827 8.20 -23.62 -11.62
N GLU A 828 7.44 -24.10 -10.65
CA GLU A 828 7.41 -23.59 -9.29
C GLU A 828 7.99 -24.69 -8.39
N GLY A 829 9.22 -24.47 -7.91
CA GLY A 829 9.99 -25.46 -7.15
C GLY A 829 11.16 -26.06 -7.93
N ASN A 830 11.77 -27.11 -7.36
CA ASN A 830 13.03 -27.67 -7.82
C ASN A 830 12.78 -29.00 -8.59
N GLY A 831 12.97 -28.97 -9.91
CA GLY A 831 12.69 -30.05 -10.87
C GLY A 831 12.91 -29.60 -12.32
N ASN A 832 12.86 -30.50 -13.30
CA ASN A 832 13.07 -30.20 -14.73
C ASN A 832 11.97 -30.81 -15.61
N ILE A 833 11.79 -30.28 -16.82
CA ILE A 833 10.78 -30.75 -17.79
C ILE A 833 11.44 -31.01 -19.14
N GLU A 834 11.14 -32.14 -19.77
CA GLU A 834 11.73 -32.60 -21.03
C GLU A 834 10.64 -32.85 -22.10
N GLY A 835 10.83 -32.39 -23.35
CA GLY A 835 9.91 -32.66 -24.48
C GLY A 835 9.86 -31.57 -25.57
N PRO A 836 8.97 -31.67 -26.59
CA PRO A 836 8.82 -30.67 -27.65
C PRO A 836 8.24 -29.35 -27.13
N LEU A 837 8.87 -28.22 -27.50
CA LEU A 837 8.47 -26.87 -27.02
C LEU A 837 7.72 -26.04 -28.06
N PHE A 838 7.33 -26.64 -29.19
CA PHE A 838 6.55 -25.99 -30.23
C PHE A 838 5.51 -26.95 -30.77
N ALA A 839 4.34 -26.42 -31.09
CA ALA A 839 3.21 -27.17 -31.60
C ALA A 839 2.49 -26.39 -32.70
N THR A 840 1.68 -27.10 -33.46
CA THR A 840 0.82 -26.49 -34.47
C THR A 840 -0.59 -26.35 -33.91
N ALA A 841 -1.34 -25.35 -34.36
CA ALA A 841 -2.70 -25.14 -33.91
C ALA A 841 -3.55 -26.42 -34.12
N GLY A 842 -4.00 -27.05 -33.02
CA GLY A 842 -4.79 -28.27 -32.98
C GLY A 842 -4.04 -29.56 -32.64
N THR A 843 -2.72 -29.54 -32.49
CA THR A 843 -1.91 -30.77 -32.30
C THR A 843 -1.71 -31.17 -30.84
N ALA A 844 -1.40 -32.45 -30.58
CA ALA A 844 -1.03 -32.94 -29.24
C ALA A 844 0.49 -33.12 -29.04
N VAL A 845 0.98 -32.86 -27.81
CA VAL A 845 2.40 -32.97 -27.40
C VAL A 845 2.52 -33.67 -26.05
N THR A 846 3.52 -34.54 -25.86
CA THR A 846 3.83 -35.21 -24.58
C THR A 846 5.11 -34.64 -23.95
N LEU A 847 5.07 -34.34 -22.65
CA LEU A 847 6.19 -33.82 -21.84
C LEU A 847 6.46 -34.72 -20.62
N LYS A 848 7.70 -34.70 -20.12
CA LYS A 848 8.16 -35.46 -18.95
C LYS A 848 8.64 -34.54 -17.83
N VAL A 849 8.30 -34.86 -16.59
CA VAL A 849 8.70 -34.11 -15.39
C VAL A 849 9.74 -34.89 -14.56
N VAL A 850 10.80 -34.22 -14.13
CA VAL A 850 11.92 -34.78 -13.35
C VAL A 850 12.13 -33.96 -12.08
N PRO A 851 11.55 -34.33 -10.92
CA PRO A 851 11.77 -33.63 -9.64
C PRO A 851 13.25 -33.62 -9.21
N GLU A 852 13.72 -32.53 -8.61
CA GLU A 852 15.05 -32.46 -7.96
C GLU A 852 15.01 -33.10 -6.55
N GLU A 853 16.17 -33.22 -5.91
CA GLU A 853 16.31 -33.83 -4.59
C GLU A 853 15.39 -33.13 -3.56
N PHE A 854 14.68 -33.91 -2.75
CA PHE A 854 13.70 -33.48 -1.71
C PHE A 854 12.32 -33.01 -2.19
N TYR A 855 12.08 -32.93 -3.49
CA TYR A 855 10.80 -32.56 -4.07
C TYR A 855 10.08 -33.75 -4.70
N GLU A 856 8.76 -33.66 -4.75
CA GLU A 856 7.89 -34.55 -5.51
C GLU A 856 6.92 -33.72 -6.36
N ILE A 857 6.32 -34.33 -7.39
CA ILE A 857 5.34 -33.64 -8.22
C ILE A 857 4.12 -33.37 -7.35
N ASP A 858 3.79 -32.09 -7.15
CA ASP A 858 2.56 -31.70 -6.49
C ASP A 858 1.41 -31.65 -7.49
N GLN A 859 1.65 -30.91 -8.57
CA GLN A 859 0.64 -30.59 -9.56
C GLN A 859 1.30 -30.25 -10.89
N ILE A 860 0.71 -30.73 -11.98
CA ILE A 860 1.04 -30.27 -13.32
C ILE A 860 -0.13 -29.45 -13.82
N LEU A 861 0.11 -28.19 -14.17
CA LEU A 861 -0.85 -27.28 -14.76
C LEU A 861 -0.53 -27.07 -16.23
N VAL A 862 -1.53 -27.25 -17.08
CA VAL A 862 -1.45 -26.92 -18.50
C VAL A 862 -2.53 -25.88 -18.74
N ASP A 863 -2.12 -24.66 -19.12
CA ASP A 863 -2.98 -23.48 -19.22
C ASP A 863 -3.84 -23.24 -17.96
N GLY A 864 -3.27 -23.58 -16.79
CA GLY A 864 -3.95 -23.45 -15.50
C GLY A 864 -4.83 -24.62 -15.08
N GLU A 865 -5.01 -25.66 -15.92
CA GLU A 865 -5.77 -26.86 -15.55
C GLU A 865 -4.87 -27.99 -15.03
N THR A 866 -5.30 -28.68 -13.98
CA THR A 866 -4.56 -29.83 -13.42
C THR A 866 -4.56 -31.03 -14.36
N ARG A 867 -3.38 -31.64 -14.54
CA ARG A 867 -3.17 -32.85 -15.33
C ARG A 867 -2.56 -33.95 -14.49
N GLU A 868 -3.07 -35.16 -14.71
CA GLU A 868 -2.48 -36.40 -14.19
C GLU A 868 -1.24 -36.78 -15.02
N TRP A 869 -0.30 -37.45 -14.37
CA TRP A 869 0.91 -38.02 -14.98
C TRP A 869 1.00 -39.51 -14.68
N ASP A 870 1.81 -40.24 -15.46
CA ASP A 870 2.00 -41.68 -15.26
C ASP A 870 3.11 -42.03 -14.26
N GLU A 871 3.34 -43.33 -14.04
CA GLU A 871 4.39 -43.85 -13.15
C GLU A 871 5.83 -43.49 -13.61
N GLN A 872 6.00 -42.92 -14.80
CA GLN A 872 7.26 -42.42 -15.36
C GLN A 872 7.36 -40.89 -15.30
N ASN A 873 6.37 -40.21 -14.72
CA ASN A 873 6.22 -38.75 -14.63
C ASN A 873 5.98 -38.06 -15.99
N GLU A 874 5.29 -38.71 -16.93
CA GLU A 874 4.96 -38.16 -18.25
C GLU A 874 3.47 -37.72 -18.35
N PHE A 875 3.18 -36.65 -19.10
CA PHE A 875 1.82 -36.13 -19.34
C PHE A 875 1.66 -35.56 -20.76
N MET A 876 0.41 -35.52 -21.26
CA MET A 876 0.06 -35.12 -22.62
C MET A 876 -0.81 -33.86 -22.67
N ILE A 877 -0.45 -32.93 -23.54
CA ILE A 877 -1.19 -31.72 -23.89
C ILE A 877 -1.90 -31.99 -25.22
N ALA A 878 -3.22 -32.02 -25.25
CA ALA A 878 -3.98 -32.26 -26.47
C ALA A 878 -4.51 -30.93 -27.05
N ASN A 879 -4.59 -30.83 -28.38
CA ASN A 879 -5.31 -29.76 -29.08
C ASN A 879 -4.81 -28.33 -28.77
N ILE A 880 -3.53 -28.06 -29.01
CA ILE A 880 -2.86 -26.78 -28.71
C ILE A 880 -3.33 -25.68 -29.68
N GLN A 881 -4.10 -24.68 -29.25
CA GLN A 881 -4.67 -23.65 -30.15
C GLN A 881 -3.96 -22.28 -30.08
N GLN A 882 -3.27 -22.01 -28.98
CA GLN A 882 -2.51 -20.79 -28.71
C GLN A 882 -1.33 -21.14 -27.81
N GLU A 883 -0.45 -20.17 -27.52
CA GLU A 883 0.73 -20.42 -26.67
C GLU A 883 0.31 -21.12 -25.38
N VAL A 884 0.86 -22.32 -25.15
CA VAL A 884 0.51 -23.14 -24.00
C VAL A 884 1.50 -22.87 -22.90
N GLN A 885 0.98 -22.49 -21.74
CA GLN A 885 1.76 -22.36 -20.54
C GLN A 885 1.68 -23.66 -19.76
N VAL A 886 2.80 -24.36 -19.70
CA VAL A 886 2.97 -25.50 -18.80
C VAL A 886 3.59 -24.96 -17.53
N ASN A 887 2.90 -25.10 -16.41
CA ASN A 887 3.45 -24.81 -15.10
C ASN A 887 3.47 -26.09 -14.28
N VAL A 888 4.65 -26.56 -13.90
CA VAL A 888 4.75 -27.68 -12.99
C VAL A 888 5.10 -27.18 -11.60
N ARG A 889 4.25 -27.54 -10.64
CA ARG A 889 4.46 -27.32 -9.23
C ARG A 889 5.04 -28.56 -8.61
N PHE A 890 6.15 -28.36 -7.92
CA PHE A 890 6.73 -29.36 -7.06
C PHE A 890 6.37 -29.01 -5.62
N LYS A 891 6.03 -30.03 -4.84
CA LYS A 891 5.93 -29.88 -3.39
C LYS A 891 7.09 -30.58 -2.74
N LEU A 892 7.35 -30.13 -1.54
CA LEU A 892 8.31 -30.70 -0.63
C LEU A 892 7.75 -32.02 -0.07
N LYS A 893 8.60 -33.04 0.08
CA LYS A 893 8.22 -34.34 0.68
C LYS A 893 7.73 -34.17 2.11
N SER A 894 6.96 -35.08 2.70
CA SER A 894 6.59 -35.00 4.13
C SER A 894 7.28 -36.07 4.99
N TYR A 895 7.55 -35.77 6.27
CA TYR A 895 8.22 -36.63 7.24
C TYR A 895 7.41 -36.78 8.53
N ILE A 896 7.60 -37.89 9.25
CA ILE A 896 6.93 -38.14 10.53
C ILE A 896 7.77 -37.53 11.67
N VAL A 897 7.12 -36.79 12.56
CA VAL A 897 7.69 -36.27 13.80
C VAL A 897 6.99 -36.90 15.00
N THR A 898 7.76 -37.39 15.97
CA THR A 898 7.25 -38.02 17.21
C THR A 898 7.67 -37.20 18.43
N ALA A 899 6.82 -37.07 19.44
CA ALA A 899 7.07 -36.20 20.59
C ALA A 899 6.82 -36.87 21.96
N THR A 900 7.66 -36.56 22.95
CA THR A 900 7.60 -37.13 24.32
C THR A 900 7.90 -36.07 25.39
N VAL A 901 7.57 -36.34 26.66
CA VAL A 901 7.89 -35.46 27.81
C VAL A 901 8.19 -36.26 29.08
N ASN A 902 9.03 -35.74 29.98
CA ASN A 902 9.35 -36.35 31.28
C ASN A 902 8.19 -36.25 32.30
N GLU A 903 8.30 -36.95 33.45
CA GLU A 903 7.24 -36.98 34.48
C GLU A 903 6.85 -35.57 34.96
N GLY A 904 5.55 -35.24 34.88
CA GLY A 904 4.99 -33.96 35.34
C GLY A 904 4.15 -33.21 34.31
N ALA A 905 4.19 -33.62 33.03
CA ALA A 905 3.43 -33.01 31.94
C ALA A 905 2.95 -34.05 30.90
N THR A 906 2.11 -33.63 29.95
CA THR A 906 1.73 -34.37 28.73
C THR A 906 1.94 -33.49 27.51
N ILE A 907 2.18 -34.08 26.33
CA ILE A 907 2.51 -33.38 25.07
C ILE A 907 1.52 -33.70 23.95
N SER A 908 1.22 -32.74 23.07
CA SER A 908 0.33 -32.92 21.90
C SER A 908 0.77 -32.10 20.69
N PRO A 909 0.80 -32.63 19.46
CA PRO A 909 0.55 -34.04 19.12
C PRO A 909 1.72 -34.94 19.57
N GLU A 910 1.42 -36.20 19.89
CA GLU A 910 2.47 -37.20 20.17
C GLU A 910 3.14 -37.70 18.87
N GLU A 911 2.44 -37.62 17.74
CA GLU A 911 2.94 -37.99 16.41
C GLU A 911 2.18 -37.20 15.31
N ILE A 912 2.90 -36.70 14.31
CA ILE A 912 2.34 -35.93 13.17
C ILE A 912 3.22 -36.02 11.91
N SER A 913 2.64 -35.83 10.72
CA SER A 913 3.38 -35.72 9.46
C SER A 913 3.54 -34.26 9.05
N VAL A 914 4.77 -33.83 8.77
CA VAL A 914 5.17 -32.44 8.50
C VAL A 914 5.84 -32.35 7.13
N THR A 915 5.50 -31.36 6.31
CA THR A 915 6.13 -31.13 4.99
C THR A 915 7.60 -30.73 5.13
N HIS A 916 8.43 -31.05 4.14
CA HIS A 916 9.88 -30.83 4.18
C HIS A 916 10.12 -29.34 4.29
N GLY A 917 10.81 -28.94 5.35
CA GLY A 917 11.10 -27.54 5.65
C GLY A 917 9.92 -26.75 6.24
N GLU A 918 8.75 -27.36 6.47
CA GLU A 918 7.71 -26.75 7.31
C GLU A 918 8.02 -26.92 8.79
N ASP A 919 7.41 -26.04 9.57
CA ASP A 919 7.54 -26.02 11.01
C ASP A 919 6.34 -26.74 11.66
N GLN A 920 6.54 -27.33 12.85
CA GLN A 920 5.50 -28.05 13.56
C GLN A 920 5.42 -27.66 15.03
N ASN A 921 4.21 -27.30 15.49
CA ASN A 921 3.95 -26.95 16.88
C ASN A 921 3.64 -28.16 17.76
N PHE A 922 4.13 -28.13 18.99
CA PHE A 922 3.86 -29.08 20.07
C PHE A 922 3.46 -28.34 21.33
N THR A 923 2.38 -28.73 21.99
CA THR A 923 1.84 -28.09 23.20
C THR A 923 1.95 -29.02 24.41
N LEU A 924 2.36 -28.47 25.55
CA LEU A 924 2.42 -29.13 26.84
C LEU A 924 1.23 -28.79 27.72
N THR A 925 0.71 -29.80 28.42
CA THR A 925 -0.23 -29.64 29.54
C THR A 925 0.47 -30.03 30.85
N MET A 926 0.59 -29.10 31.79
CA MET A 926 1.30 -29.29 33.06
C MET A 926 0.69 -28.45 34.21
N PRO A 927 0.88 -28.85 35.49
CA PRO A 927 0.46 -28.07 36.65
C PRO A 927 1.12 -26.68 36.71
N GLU A 928 0.51 -25.75 37.45
CA GLU A 928 1.04 -24.38 37.58
C GLU A 928 2.44 -24.33 38.21
N ASP A 929 2.83 -25.30 39.05
CA ASP A 929 4.13 -25.35 39.70
C ASP A 929 5.26 -25.97 38.88
N TYR A 930 5.06 -26.14 37.58
CA TYR A 930 6.07 -26.58 36.63
C TYR A 930 6.30 -25.54 35.54
N GLU A 931 7.54 -25.45 35.08
CA GLU A 931 7.91 -24.72 33.88
C GLU A 931 8.74 -25.60 32.93
N VAL A 932 8.77 -25.23 31.66
CA VAL A 932 9.54 -25.95 30.65
C VAL A 932 11.01 -25.53 30.75
N VAL A 933 11.89 -26.52 30.85
CA VAL A 933 13.34 -26.33 30.93
C VAL A 933 14.00 -26.47 29.59
N ASP A 934 13.49 -27.36 28.75
CA ASP A 934 14.07 -27.56 27.43
C ASP A 934 13.10 -28.30 26.52
N TRP A 935 13.34 -28.14 25.23
CA TRP A 935 12.86 -29.03 24.20
C TRP A 935 14.09 -29.64 23.53
N LYS A 936 14.09 -30.92 23.23
CA LYS A 936 15.19 -31.61 22.54
C LYS A 936 14.69 -32.14 21.23
N VAL A 937 15.45 -31.90 20.18
CA VAL A 937 15.16 -32.41 18.83
C VAL A 937 16.24 -33.43 18.50
N ASN A 938 15.84 -34.67 18.20
CA ASN A 938 16.74 -35.80 17.97
C ASN A 938 17.77 -35.98 19.11
N GLY A 939 17.36 -35.70 20.35
CA GLY A 939 18.20 -35.77 21.55
C GLY A 939 19.08 -34.53 21.81
N PHE A 940 19.02 -33.49 20.97
CA PHE A 940 19.79 -32.25 21.13
C PHE A 940 18.94 -31.11 21.69
N SER A 941 19.42 -30.47 22.76
CA SER A 941 18.78 -29.30 23.42
C SER A 941 18.52 -28.15 22.47
N GLN A 942 17.32 -27.57 22.54
CA GLN A 942 16.86 -26.42 21.75
C GLN A 942 16.84 -25.12 22.55
N GLY A 943 16.94 -25.17 23.89
CA GLY A 943 16.93 -23.97 24.73
C GLY A 943 15.60 -23.23 24.71
N HIS A 944 14.50 -23.96 24.52
CA HIS A 944 13.15 -23.42 24.40
C HIS A 944 12.34 -23.67 25.69
N TYR A 945 11.56 -22.69 26.16
CA TYR A 945 10.95 -22.70 27.51
C TYR A 945 9.43 -22.44 27.54
N SER A 946 8.79 -22.26 26.38
CA SER A 946 7.33 -22.17 26.31
C SER A 946 6.68 -23.56 26.36
N LYS A 947 5.42 -23.58 26.81
CA LYS A 947 4.52 -24.74 26.73
C LYS A 947 4.30 -25.18 25.29
N ASP A 948 4.43 -24.25 24.34
CA ASP A 948 4.25 -24.49 22.92
C ASP A 948 5.60 -24.38 22.20
N PHE A 949 6.10 -25.45 21.62
CA PHE A 949 7.36 -25.49 20.87
C PHE A 949 7.13 -25.69 19.39
N LEU A 950 7.73 -24.81 18.60
CA LEU A 950 7.78 -24.90 17.15
C LEU A 950 9.08 -25.61 16.74
N LEU A 951 8.98 -26.82 16.22
CA LEU A 951 10.06 -27.49 15.51
C LEU A 951 10.16 -26.89 14.12
N GLU A 952 11.17 -26.07 13.87
CA GLU A 952 11.35 -25.42 12.57
C GLU A 952 12.02 -26.35 11.54
N ASN A 953 11.63 -26.18 10.28
CA ASN A 953 12.31 -26.72 9.10
C ASN A 953 12.55 -28.25 9.15
N VAL A 954 11.48 -29.03 9.21
CA VAL A 954 11.56 -30.50 9.29
C VAL A 954 12.08 -31.08 7.97
N THR A 955 13.31 -31.57 7.89
CA THR A 955 13.88 -32.13 6.64
C THR A 955 13.99 -33.65 6.60
N GLU A 956 13.69 -34.32 7.71
CA GLU A 956 13.71 -35.78 7.86
C GLU A 956 12.83 -36.21 9.05
N GLU A 957 12.64 -37.53 9.23
CA GLU A 957 11.94 -38.05 10.41
C GLU A 957 12.64 -37.59 11.69
N THR A 958 11.88 -37.06 12.64
CA THR A 958 12.43 -36.33 13.78
C THR A 958 11.75 -36.73 15.10
N THR A 959 12.50 -36.76 16.20
CA THR A 959 11.97 -36.94 17.56
C THR A 959 12.07 -35.62 18.33
N VAL A 960 11.05 -35.30 19.12
CA VAL A 960 10.96 -34.12 19.98
C VAL A 960 10.75 -34.58 21.43
N GLU A 961 11.52 -34.05 22.37
CA GLU A 961 11.41 -34.41 23.79
C GLU A 961 11.35 -33.14 24.64
N ALA A 962 10.26 -32.92 25.37
CA ALA A 962 10.17 -31.83 26.33
C ALA A 962 10.71 -32.25 27.71
N GLU A 963 11.41 -31.32 28.36
CA GLU A 963 11.88 -31.45 29.73
C GLU A 963 11.25 -30.35 30.57
N VAL A 964 10.45 -30.72 31.57
CA VAL A 964 9.85 -29.79 32.54
C VAL A 964 10.49 -29.93 33.92
N VAL A 965 10.46 -28.84 34.71
CA VAL A 965 10.93 -28.81 36.11
C VAL A 965 9.94 -28.07 36.99
N GLN A 966 9.89 -28.49 38.25
CA GLN A 966 9.13 -27.78 39.28
C GLN A 966 9.75 -26.41 39.61
N THR A 967 8.93 -25.42 39.96
CA THR A 967 9.35 -24.06 40.32
C THR A 967 8.80 -23.65 41.69
N PHE A 968 9.48 -22.73 42.37
CA PHE A 968 9.07 -22.14 43.66
C PHE A 968 8.81 -20.65 43.52
N ALA A 969 7.98 -20.06 44.38
CA ALA A 969 7.70 -18.62 44.35
C ALA A 969 8.93 -17.78 44.73
N PHE A 970 9.07 -16.62 44.09
CA PHE A 970 10.04 -15.56 44.40
C PHE A 970 9.28 -14.26 44.66
N THR A 971 9.20 -13.84 45.92
CA THR A 971 8.53 -12.60 46.31
C THR A 971 9.55 -11.51 46.59
N LYS A 972 9.24 -10.28 46.17
CA LYS A 972 10.17 -9.14 46.17
C LYS A 972 9.49 -7.86 46.66
N ASP A 973 10.13 -7.14 47.57
CA ASP A 973 9.63 -5.87 48.13
C ASP A 973 10.79 -4.87 48.27
N ALA A 974 10.82 -3.85 47.41
CA ALA A 974 11.80 -2.76 47.47
C ALA A 974 11.17 -1.39 47.83
N GLY A 975 9.86 -1.35 48.07
CA GLY A 975 9.08 -0.11 48.14
C GLY A 975 9.14 0.73 46.86
N ASP A 976 8.73 2.01 46.96
CA ASP A 976 8.71 2.97 45.84
C ASP A 976 10.09 3.57 45.50
N HIS A 977 11.14 3.13 46.20
CA HIS A 977 12.45 3.78 46.23
C HIS A 977 13.58 2.91 45.68
N GLY A 978 13.24 1.73 45.13
CA GLY A 978 14.20 0.86 44.49
C GLY A 978 13.56 -0.28 43.72
N VAL A 979 14.42 -1.16 43.22
CA VAL A 979 14.08 -2.26 42.33
C VAL A 979 14.89 -3.50 42.74
N ILE A 980 14.23 -4.65 42.82
CA ILE A 980 14.88 -5.96 43.01
C ILE A 980 14.78 -6.75 41.69
N SER A 981 15.94 -7.14 41.16
CA SER A 981 16.11 -7.94 39.95
C SER A 981 16.61 -9.35 40.33
N PRO A 982 16.23 -10.43 39.61
CA PRO A 982 15.36 -10.45 38.42
C PRO A 982 13.88 -10.22 38.75
N PHE A 983 13.09 -9.69 37.81
CA PHE A 983 11.65 -9.49 38.04
C PHE A 983 10.80 -10.75 37.79
N ILE A 984 11.37 -11.93 37.99
CA ILE A 984 10.61 -13.17 37.96
C ILE A 984 9.81 -13.31 39.25
N ASP A 985 8.71 -14.06 39.20
CA ASP A 985 7.92 -14.40 40.40
C ASP A 985 8.11 -15.87 40.81
N ARG A 986 8.87 -16.64 40.02
CA ARG A 986 9.16 -18.06 40.26
C ARG A 986 10.57 -18.46 39.87
N ILE A 987 11.09 -19.52 40.50
CA ILE A 987 12.47 -20.00 40.35
C ILE A 987 12.50 -21.53 40.22
N ARG A 988 13.28 -22.05 39.26
CA ARG A 988 13.47 -23.50 39.07
C ARG A 988 14.05 -24.17 40.31
N LYS A 989 13.45 -25.29 40.70
CA LYS A 989 14.02 -26.20 41.70
C LYS A 989 15.39 -26.69 41.26
N GLY A 990 16.40 -26.51 42.10
CA GLY A 990 17.78 -26.90 41.82
C GLY A 990 18.64 -25.80 41.17
N SER A 991 18.06 -24.68 40.75
CA SER A 991 18.80 -23.60 40.06
C SER A 991 19.51 -22.64 41.02
N GLN A 992 20.38 -21.78 40.46
CA GLN A 992 21.00 -20.67 41.17
C GLN A 992 20.15 -19.41 40.93
N LEU A 993 19.79 -18.71 42.00
CA LEU A 993 19.16 -17.40 41.94
C LEU A 993 20.19 -16.32 42.30
N SER A 994 20.47 -15.41 41.36
CA SER A 994 21.30 -14.23 41.58
C SER A 994 20.39 -13.01 41.73
N ILE A 995 20.39 -12.36 42.89
CA ILE A 995 19.54 -11.22 43.21
C ILE A 995 20.37 -9.94 43.12
N GLN A 996 19.89 -8.92 42.41
CA GLN A 996 20.47 -7.57 42.38
C GLN A 996 19.46 -6.54 42.89
N ILE A 997 19.96 -5.54 43.61
CA ILE A 997 19.11 -4.54 44.25
C ILE A 997 19.61 -3.15 43.88
N TYR A 998 18.73 -2.35 43.30
CA TYR A 998 18.99 -0.99 42.86
C TYR A 998 18.18 -0.02 43.69
N ALA A 999 18.84 0.93 44.36
CA ALA A 999 18.17 2.09 44.92
C ALA A 999 18.02 3.16 43.83
N LEU A 1000 16.90 3.89 43.82
CA LEU A 1000 16.70 5.04 42.93
C LEU A 1000 17.69 6.17 43.29
N GLU A 1001 17.87 7.11 42.36
CA GLU A 1001 18.70 8.30 42.56
C GLU A 1001 18.26 9.03 43.85
N ASP A 1002 19.22 9.44 44.69
CA ASP A 1002 19.04 10.01 46.04
C ASP A 1002 18.62 9.04 47.18
N TYR A 1003 18.70 7.72 46.98
CA TYR A 1003 18.45 6.71 48.02
C TYR A 1003 19.63 5.74 48.22
N LEU A 1004 19.75 5.17 49.41
CA LEU A 1004 20.77 4.20 49.83
C LEU A 1004 20.13 2.89 50.31
N LEU A 1005 20.71 1.77 49.89
CA LEU A 1005 20.39 0.44 50.43
C LEU A 1005 21.03 0.29 51.83
N THR A 1006 20.24 -0.02 52.84
CA THR A 1006 20.69 -0.12 54.24
C THR A 1006 20.56 -1.50 54.85
N ASP A 1007 19.68 -2.35 54.33
CA ASP A 1007 19.61 -3.76 54.67
C ASP A 1007 18.83 -4.53 53.61
N VAL A 1008 18.95 -5.85 53.63
CA VAL A 1008 18.17 -6.78 52.81
C VAL A 1008 17.76 -7.94 53.68
N LEU A 1009 16.49 -8.35 53.61
CA LEU A 1009 15.98 -9.54 54.27
C LEU A 1009 15.74 -10.63 53.22
N ILE A 1010 16.26 -11.82 53.46
CA ILE A 1010 15.93 -13.02 52.67
C ILE A 1010 15.18 -13.98 53.59
N ASN A 1011 13.96 -14.37 53.20
CA ASN A 1011 13.05 -15.20 54.00
C ASN A 1011 12.83 -14.66 55.42
N GLY A 1012 12.82 -13.33 55.56
CA GLY A 1012 12.65 -12.62 56.84
C GLY A 1012 13.91 -12.50 57.71
N GLU A 1013 15.07 -13.03 57.28
CA GLU A 1013 16.35 -12.88 57.99
C GLU A 1013 17.22 -11.79 57.34
N SER A 1014 17.79 -10.90 58.15
CA SER A 1014 18.69 -9.83 57.68
C SER A 1014 20.01 -10.41 57.17
N VAL A 1015 20.39 -10.02 55.96
CA VAL A 1015 21.62 -10.44 55.26
C VAL A 1015 22.55 -9.27 54.92
N GLY A 1016 22.29 -8.08 55.49
CA GLY A 1016 23.12 -6.88 55.36
C GLY A 1016 22.81 -6.03 54.12
N ALA A 1017 23.49 -4.89 53.98
CA ALA A 1017 23.33 -3.95 52.87
C ALA A 1017 24.17 -4.34 51.64
N VAL A 1018 23.96 -5.53 51.08
CA VAL A 1018 24.66 -5.94 49.86
C VAL A 1018 23.71 -5.80 48.68
N ASN A 1019 24.17 -5.21 47.58
CA ASN A 1019 23.37 -5.03 46.38
C ASN A 1019 23.33 -6.30 45.49
N TYR A 1020 23.88 -7.41 45.97
CA TYR A 1020 24.02 -8.66 45.22
C TYR A 1020 24.01 -9.91 46.14
N TYR A 1021 23.22 -10.93 45.80
CA TYR A 1021 23.16 -12.22 46.50
C TYR A 1021 23.06 -13.40 45.54
N ASP A 1022 23.55 -14.56 45.97
CA ASP A 1022 23.42 -15.84 45.25
C ASP A 1022 22.83 -16.92 46.16
N ILE A 1023 21.79 -17.61 45.68
CA ILE A 1023 21.15 -18.76 46.35
C ILE A 1023 21.26 -19.99 45.45
N TYR A 1024 21.94 -21.06 45.89
CA TYR A 1024 22.04 -22.32 45.14
C TYR A 1024 22.19 -23.54 46.06
N PRO A 1025 21.50 -24.66 45.77
CA PRO A 1025 20.36 -24.77 44.87
C PRO A 1025 19.10 -24.20 45.53
N VAL A 1026 18.21 -23.60 44.74
CA VAL A 1026 16.88 -23.21 45.22
C VAL A 1026 16.03 -24.46 45.43
N VAL A 1027 15.59 -24.68 46.66
CA VAL A 1027 14.83 -25.89 47.06
C VAL A 1027 13.46 -25.57 47.65
N GLU A 1028 13.14 -24.28 47.83
CA GLU A 1028 11.90 -23.76 48.36
C GLU A 1028 11.66 -22.32 47.87
N ALA A 1029 10.53 -21.72 48.25
CA ALA A 1029 10.22 -20.33 47.91
C ALA A 1029 11.18 -19.36 48.60
N VAL A 1030 11.46 -18.24 47.93
CA VAL A 1030 12.39 -17.20 48.38
C VAL A 1030 11.65 -15.86 48.46
N ASP A 1031 11.71 -15.19 49.59
CA ASP A 1031 11.17 -13.84 49.82
C ASP A 1031 12.31 -12.86 50.03
N VAL A 1032 12.33 -11.74 49.32
CA VAL A 1032 13.39 -10.72 49.40
C VAL A 1032 12.78 -9.37 49.67
N LYS A 1033 13.24 -8.71 50.73
CA LYS A 1033 12.84 -7.34 51.06
C LYS A 1033 14.06 -6.44 51.20
N ALA A 1034 14.13 -5.38 50.40
CA ALA A 1034 15.19 -4.36 50.49
C ALA A 1034 14.75 -3.19 51.39
N ILE A 1035 15.61 -2.78 52.32
CA ILE A 1035 15.41 -1.59 53.15
C ILE A 1035 16.20 -0.43 52.54
N ILE A 1036 15.49 0.48 51.89
CA ILE A 1036 16.07 1.62 51.16
C ILE A 1036 15.63 2.93 51.84
N VAL A 1037 16.59 3.82 52.09
CA VAL A 1037 16.36 5.10 52.80
C VAL A 1037 16.98 6.27 52.02
N PRO A 1038 16.55 7.52 52.23
CA PRO A 1038 17.18 8.70 51.62
C PRO A 1038 18.70 8.77 51.85
N ALA A 1039 19.46 9.17 50.83
CA ALA A 1039 20.92 9.26 50.85
C ALA A 1039 21.45 10.42 51.69
N ALA A 1040 20.63 11.45 51.90
CA ALA A 1040 20.94 12.58 52.75
C ALA A 1040 19.67 13.12 53.42
N TYR A 1041 19.86 13.75 54.58
CA TYR A 1041 18.81 14.37 55.38
C TYR A 1041 19.14 15.82 55.65
N GLN A 1042 18.12 16.67 55.80
CA GLN A 1042 18.28 18.10 56.01
C GLN A 1042 18.35 18.45 57.49
N ILE A 1043 19.32 19.28 57.86
CA ILE A 1043 19.34 19.94 59.16
C ILE A 1043 18.99 21.42 58.97
N THR A 1044 17.79 21.80 59.37
CA THR A 1044 17.22 23.13 59.18
C THR A 1044 17.60 24.07 60.32
N VAL A 1045 18.18 25.23 59.99
CA VAL A 1045 18.44 26.31 60.96
C VAL A 1045 17.23 27.25 60.98
N SER A 1046 16.48 27.30 62.09
CA SER A 1046 15.17 27.97 62.09
C SER A 1046 15.10 29.36 62.74
N GLN A 1047 16.04 29.79 63.60
CA GLN A 1047 16.14 31.20 64.06
C GLN A 1047 17.56 31.64 64.45
N THR A 1048 17.93 32.88 64.08
CA THR A 1048 19.25 33.49 64.30
C THR A 1048 19.22 34.97 64.74
N GLU A 1049 18.10 35.52 65.25
CA GLU A 1049 18.12 36.93 65.67
C GLU A 1049 19.14 37.17 66.80
N ASN A 1050 20.08 38.10 66.58
CA ASN A 1050 21.16 38.49 67.50
C ASN A 1050 22.34 37.50 67.63
N GLY A 1051 22.52 36.63 66.63
CA GLY A 1051 23.70 35.79 66.45
C GLY A 1051 23.64 34.99 65.15
N THR A 1052 24.49 33.98 65.00
CA THR A 1052 24.50 33.10 63.82
C THR A 1052 24.76 31.66 64.23
N ILE A 1053 24.12 30.72 63.53
CA ILE A 1053 24.46 29.29 63.58
C ILE A 1053 25.12 28.94 62.23
N SER A 1054 26.32 28.36 62.27
CA SER A 1054 27.10 28.00 61.07
C SER A 1054 27.52 26.52 61.10
N PRO A 1055 27.37 25.74 60.01
CA PRO A 1055 26.84 26.16 58.70
C PRO A 1055 25.34 26.55 58.75
N GLU A 1056 24.84 27.20 57.70
CA GLU A 1056 23.39 27.39 57.50
C GLU A 1056 22.71 26.03 57.22
N THR A 1057 21.39 26.02 56.98
CA THR A 1057 20.64 24.80 56.63
C THR A 1057 21.41 23.96 55.61
N THR A 1058 21.74 22.73 55.97
CA THR A 1058 22.63 21.88 55.19
C THR A 1058 22.08 20.47 55.07
N SER A 1059 22.31 19.88 53.90
CA SER A 1059 22.12 18.46 53.67
C SER A 1059 23.29 17.70 54.28
N VAL A 1060 23.00 16.69 55.10
CA VAL A 1060 23.99 15.80 55.72
C VAL A 1060 23.76 14.39 55.19
N ALA A 1061 24.82 13.73 54.74
CA ALA A 1061 24.71 12.36 54.24
C ALA A 1061 24.22 11.41 55.34
N PHE A 1062 23.47 10.36 54.97
CA PHE A 1062 22.96 9.36 55.91
C PHE A 1062 24.09 8.73 56.74
N GLY A 1063 23.95 8.79 58.06
CA GLY A 1063 24.91 8.24 59.03
C GLY A 1063 26.10 9.16 59.36
N ASP A 1064 26.25 10.29 58.69
CA ASP A 1064 27.31 11.27 59.00
C ASP A 1064 26.94 12.17 60.19
N SER A 1065 27.96 12.79 60.77
CA SER A 1065 27.81 13.75 61.86
C SER A 1065 28.07 15.18 61.38
N GLN A 1066 27.24 16.13 61.81
CA GLN A 1066 27.40 17.55 61.46
C GLN A 1066 27.50 18.41 62.72
N THR A 1067 28.58 19.18 62.81
CA THR A 1067 28.77 20.16 63.90
C THR A 1067 28.33 21.55 63.46
N PHE A 1068 27.53 22.20 64.29
CA PHE A 1068 27.11 23.58 64.17
C PHE A 1068 27.78 24.44 65.25
N THR A 1069 28.28 25.61 64.88
CA THR A 1069 28.83 26.61 65.79
C THR A 1069 27.84 27.75 65.96
N VAL A 1070 27.55 28.09 67.21
CA VAL A 1070 26.65 29.17 67.59
C VAL A 1070 27.48 30.36 68.05
N THR A 1071 27.38 31.48 67.32
CA THR A 1071 28.15 32.70 67.59
C THR A 1071 27.19 33.85 67.90
N PRO A 1072 27.21 34.41 69.12
CA PRO A 1072 26.38 35.57 69.44
C PRO A 1072 26.93 36.86 68.80
N ASP A 1073 26.05 37.79 68.45
CA ASP A 1073 26.44 39.12 67.98
C ASP A 1073 27.11 39.94 69.09
N THR A 1074 27.79 41.02 68.70
CA THR A 1074 28.45 41.92 69.66
C THR A 1074 27.42 42.43 70.69
N TYR A 1075 27.73 42.29 71.97
CA TYR A 1075 26.85 42.59 73.12
C TYR A 1075 25.74 41.58 73.42
N TYR A 1076 25.75 40.39 72.82
CA TYR A 1076 24.83 39.30 73.16
C TYR A 1076 25.58 38.08 73.70
N LYS A 1077 24.88 37.21 74.43
CA LYS A 1077 25.34 35.89 74.91
C LYS A 1077 24.34 34.82 74.51
N ILE A 1078 24.81 33.59 74.35
CA ILE A 1078 23.96 32.42 74.09
C ILE A 1078 23.15 32.13 75.36
N VAL A 1079 21.83 32.07 75.23
CA VAL A 1079 20.89 31.68 76.29
C VAL A 1079 20.68 30.19 76.26
N ASP A 1080 20.44 29.65 75.06
CA ASP A 1080 20.18 28.23 74.86
C ASP A 1080 20.35 27.86 73.38
N VAL A 1081 20.52 26.56 73.12
CA VAL A 1081 20.41 25.96 71.80
C VAL A 1081 19.34 24.87 71.90
N LEU A 1082 18.41 24.83 70.95
CA LEU A 1082 17.32 23.85 70.88
C LEU A 1082 17.52 22.95 69.65
N VAL A 1083 17.34 21.65 69.84
CA VAL A 1083 17.37 20.62 68.78
C VAL A 1083 16.05 19.89 68.82
N GLU A 1084 15.31 19.90 67.70
CA GLU A 1084 13.88 19.46 67.67
C GLU A 1084 13.01 20.15 68.72
N GLY A 1085 13.36 21.39 69.11
CA GLY A 1085 12.67 22.14 70.16
C GLY A 1085 13.07 21.79 71.60
N GLU A 1086 13.93 20.80 71.81
CA GLU A 1086 14.44 20.41 73.14
C GLU A 1086 15.78 21.11 73.47
N SER A 1087 15.92 21.58 74.71
CA SER A 1087 17.09 22.33 75.18
C SER A 1087 18.34 21.45 75.31
N VAL A 1088 19.43 21.88 74.69
CA VAL A 1088 20.77 21.28 74.85
C VAL A 1088 21.74 22.19 75.60
N GLY A 1089 21.25 23.33 76.13
CA GLY A 1089 21.99 24.27 76.95
C GLY A 1089 22.64 25.41 76.16
N ALA A 1090 23.21 26.38 76.89
CA ALA A 1090 23.95 27.51 76.34
C ALA A 1090 25.33 27.10 75.80
N VAL A 1091 25.34 26.29 74.74
CA VAL A 1091 26.56 25.75 74.12
C VAL A 1091 26.97 26.59 72.91
N SER A 1092 28.27 26.79 72.74
CA SER A 1092 28.83 27.47 71.55
C SER A 1092 28.94 26.54 70.33
N THR A 1093 28.77 25.23 70.52
CA THR A 1093 28.84 24.22 69.48
C THR A 1093 27.89 23.07 69.81
N TYR A 1094 27.20 22.53 68.80
CA TYR A 1094 26.40 21.32 68.91
C TYR A 1094 26.67 20.39 67.72
N THR A 1095 26.82 19.09 67.98
CA THR A 1095 27.08 18.08 66.96
C THR A 1095 25.91 17.12 66.88
N PHE A 1096 25.28 17.05 65.71
CA PHE A 1096 24.38 15.95 65.36
C PHE A 1096 25.26 14.76 65.02
N GLU A 1097 25.17 13.69 65.80
CA GLU A 1097 25.92 12.46 65.56
C GLU A 1097 25.02 11.46 64.83
N ASN A 1098 25.52 10.86 63.73
CA ASN A 1098 24.82 9.83 62.97
C ASN A 1098 23.40 10.26 62.51
N VAL A 1099 23.34 11.20 61.58
CA VAL A 1099 22.09 11.77 61.05
C VAL A 1099 21.36 10.73 60.19
N VAL A 1100 20.16 10.33 60.62
CA VAL A 1100 19.34 9.30 59.95
C VAL A 1100 17.93 9.76 59.62
N GLU A 1101 17.62 11.02 59.91
CA GLU A 1101 16.35 11.70 59.66
C GLU A 1101 16.61 13.21 59.57
N ASP A 1102 15.61 13.99 59.15
CA ASP A 1102 15.71 15.44 59.13
C ASP A 1102 15.71 16.01 60.56
N TYR A 1103 16.50 17.06 60.79
CA TYR A 1103 16.58 17.75 62.08
C TYR A 1103 16.43 19.27 61.93
N THR A 1104 16.22 19.95 63.05
CA THR A 1104 16.08 21.39 63.20
C THR A 1104 16.90 21.86 64.40
N ILE A 1105 17.74 22.88 64.20
CA ILE A 1105 18.51 23.53 65.25
C ILE A 1105 18.16 25.02 65.35
N THR A 1106 18.05 25.51 66.59
CA THR A 1106 17.67 26.89 66.92
C THR A 1106 18.58 27.44 68.02
N ALA A 1107 19.00 28.70 67.93
CA ALA A 1107 19.77 29.36 68.99
C ALA A 1107 19.02 30.57 69.55
N LEU A 1108 19.06 30.72 70.87
CA LEU A 1108 18.44 31.82 71.61
C LEU A 1108 19.53 32.71 72.21
N PHE A 1109 19.37 34.03 72.12
CA PHE A 1109 20.37 35.03 72.54
C PHE A 1109 19.78 36.11 73.46
N ASP A 1110 20.61 36.68 74.35
CA ASP A 1110 20.25 37.78 75.27
C ASP A 1110 21.38 38.81 75.44
N ARG A 1111 21.08 40.07 75.79
CA ARG A 1111 22.01 41.21 75.76
C ARG A 1111 22.86 41.35 77.03
N ILE A 1112 24.15 41.65 76.90
CA ILE A 1112 25.10 41.87 78.01
C ILE A 1112 24.95 43.30 78.59
N LEU A 1113 24.75 43.42 79.92
CA LEU A 1113 24.56 44.70 80.63
C LEU A 1113 25.88 45.28 81.17
N SER A 1114 26.02 46.62 81.11
CA SER A 1114 27.26 47.41 81.20
C SER A 1114 28.09 47.36 82.49
N ASN A 1115 27.74 46.56 83.50
CA ASN A 1115 28.34 46.67 84.84
C ASN A 1115 29.45 45.65 85.15
N GLU A 1116 29.83 44.78 84.20
CA GLU A 1116 30.81 43.68 84.45
C GLU A 1116 32.24 43.91 83.92
N LEU A 1117 32.65 45.15 83.57
CA LEU A 1117 34.02 45.45 83.11
C LEU A 1117 34.71 46.52 83.99
N GLN A 1118 35.54 46.11 84.96
CA GLN A 1118 36.56 46.97 85.59
C GLN A 1118 37.94 46.30 85.58
N THR A 1119 38.95 46.98 85.04
CA THR A 1119 40.37 46.59 85.10
C THR A 1119 41.17 47.62 85.92
N GLU A 1120 41.81 47.20 87.01
CA GLU A 1120 42.68 48.00 87.89
C GLU A 1120 44.17 47.88 87.48
N ILE A 1121 44.97 48.96 87.63
CA ILE A 1121 46.45 48.89 87.59
C ILE A 1121 46.94 48.45 88.97
N LYS A 1122 47.76 47.39 89.01
CA LYS A 1122 48.31 46.83 90.27
C LYS A 1122 49.79 47.11 90.43
N PHE A 1123 50.20 47.30 91.69
CA PHE A 1123 51.58 47.61 92.07
C PHE A 1123 52.11 46.58 93.06
N TYR A 1124 53.35 46.12 92.83
CA TYR A 1124 54.02 45.18 93.70
C TYR A 1124 55.42 45.70 94.04
N PRO A 1125 55.64 46.31 95.21
CA PRO A 1125 56.97 46.69 95.65
C PRO A 1125 57.82 45.43 95.92
N ASN A 1126 59.09 45.45 95.51
CA ASN A 1126 60.10 44.44 95.85
C ASN A 1126 61.24 45.07 96.68
N PRO A 1127 61.07 45.17 98.01
CA PRO A 1127 62.02 45.85 98.89
C PRO A 1127 63.41 45.20 98.91
N SER A 1128 63.50 43.91 98.59
CA SER A 1128 64.76 43.14 98.65
C SER A 1128 65.74 43.51 97.54
N GLN A 1129 65.25 44.09 96.44
CA GLN A 1129 66.04 44.53 95.28
C GLN A 1129 65.97 46.04 95.03
N GLY A 1130 65.27 46.79 95.90
CA GLY A 1130 65.08 48.23 95.73
C GLY A 1130 64.26 48.59 94.48
N GLN A 1131 63.25 47.80 94.10
CA GLN A 1131 62.47 47.99 92.87
C GLN A 1131 60.96 47.96 93.12
N VAL A 1132 60.17 48.47 92.17
CA VAL A 1132 58.69 48.39 92.16
C VAL A 1132 58.20 47.87 90.81
N PHE A 1133 57.29 46.90 90.83
CA PHE A 1133 56.63 46.32 89.65
C PHE A 1133 55.25 46.93 89.39
N ILE A 1134 54.88 47.04 88.11
CA ILE A 1134 53.60 47.55 87.65
C ILE A 1134 52.96 46.56 86.67
N GLU A 1135 51.69 46.24 86.87
CA GLU A 1135 50.89 45.35 86.03
C GLU A 1135 49.64 46.09 85.53
N GLY A 1136 49.32 45.97 84.23
CA GLY A 1136 48.11 46.56 83.62
C GLY A 1136 48.31 47.78 82.70
N LEU A 1137 49.54 48.09 82.27
CA LEU A 1137 49.83 49.14 81.27
C LEU A 1137 49.88 48.56 79.84
N GLN A 1138 49.28 49.25 78.87
CA GLN A 1138 49.28 48.84 77.45
C GLN A 1138 50.31 49.61 76.58
N THR A 1139 50.84 50.74 77.06
CA THR A 1139 51.87 51.54 76.36
C THR A 1139 52.99 51.95 77.32
N THR A 1140 54.09 52.52 76.79
CA THR A 1140 55.14 53.11 77.64
C THR A 1140 54.54 54.23 78.49
N GLY A 1141 54.62 54.11 79.81
CA GLY A 1141 54.17 55.10 80.78
C GLY A 1141 55.33 55.83 81.44
N GLU A 1142 55.16 57.13 81.69
CA GLU A 1142 56.12 57.93 82.47
C GLU A 1142 55.81 57.80 83.96
N VAL A 1143 56.80 57.42 84.75
CA VAL A 1143 56.72 57.28 86.21
C VAL A 1143 57.53 58.40 86.86
N ARG A 1144 56.89 59.15 87.75
CA ARG A 1144 57.52 60.17 88.60
C ARG A 1144 57.31 59.84 90.06
N ILE A 1145 58.37 59.95 90.84
CA ILE A 1145 58.33 59.88 92.29
C ILE A 1145 58.64 61.25 92.84
N LEU A 1146 57.76 61.75 93.71
CA LEU A 1146 57.86 63.07 94.32
C LEU A 1146 58.09 62.93 95.83
N ASP A 1147 58.91 63.80 96.42
CA ASP A 1147 58.94 63.98 97.87
C ASP A 1147 57.63 64.62 98.36
N LEU A 1148 57.39 64.63 99.68
CA LEU A 1148 56.18 65.22 100.25
C LEU A 1148 56.05 66.75 100.05
N SER A 1149 57.08 67.42 99.52
CA SER A 1149 57.00 68.82 99.10
C SER A 1149 56.56 68.99 97.64
N GLY A 1150 56.33 67.88 96.93
CA GLY A 1150 55.93 67.86 95.52
C GLY A 1150 57.12 68.02 94.56
N ARG A 1151 58.37 67.87 95.01
CA ARG A 1151 59.55 67.90 94.12
C ARG A 1151 59.82 66.50 93.59
N VAL A 1152 60.00 66.36 92.28
CA VAL A 1152 60.37 65.09 91.63
C VAL A 1152 61.77 64.70 92.10
N VAL A 1153 61.86 63.55 92.77
CA VAL A 1153 63.11 62.95 93.28
C VAL A 1153 63.58 61.77 92.44
N LEU A 1154 62.71 61.19 91.62
CA LEU A 1154 63.04 60.18 90.61
C LEU A 1154 62.05 60.26 89.44
N GLU A 1155 62.55 60.16 88.21
CA GLU A 1155 61.74 60.12 86.99
C GLU A 1155 62.28 59.04 86.05
N THR A 1156 61.39 58.18 85.55
CA THR A 1156 61.76 57.06 84.70
C THR A 1156 60.60 56.67 83.77
N LYS A 1157 60.86 55.79 82.81
CA LYS A 1157 59.85 55.25 81.89
C LYS A 1157 59.76 53.74 82.06
N VAL A 1158 58.54 53.23 82.04
CA VAL A 1158 58.24 51.79 82.11
C VAL A 1158 57.35 51.42 80.93
N SER A 1159 57.50 50.22 80.43
CA SER A 1159 56.75 49.69 79.30
C SER A 1159 56.32 48.26 79.60
N GLU A 1160 55.47 47.67 78.75
CA GLU A 1160 55.03 46.27 78.89
C GLU A 1160 56.20 45.28 79.02
N VAL A 1161 57.35 45.59 78.41
CA VAL A 1161 58.57 44.75 78.44
C VAL A 1161 59.52 45.08 79.59
N ALA A 1162 59.34 46.24 80.22
CA ALA A 1162 60.14 46.71 81.37
C ALA A 1162 59.17 47.18 82.46
N SER A 1163 58.50 46.23 83.09
CA SER A 1163 57.42 46.43 84.08
C SER A 1163 57.92 46.76 85.48
N GLN A 1164 59.20 47.13 85.63
CA GLN A 1164 59.83 47.44 86.91
C GLN A 1164 60.73 48.68 86.82
N PHE A 1165 60.84 49.43 87.92
CA PHE A 1165 61.80 50.52 88.04
C PHE A 1165 62.52 50.51 89.39
N ASP A 1166 63.75 51.01 89.39
CA ASP A 1166 64.66 51.05 90.55
C ASP A 1166 64.42 52.30 91.41
N ILE A 1167 64.36 52.10 92.71
CA ILE A 1167 64.17 53.11 93.76
C ILE A 1167 65.27 53.06 94.83
N SER A 1168 66.31 52.24 94.64
CA SER A 1168 67.40 52.03 95.61
C SER A 1168 68.18 53.31 95.96
N ALA A 1169 68.17 54.31 95.08
CA ALA A 1169 68.80 55.62 95.30
C ALA A 1169 67.98 56.57 96.20
N LEU A 1170 66.73 56.21 96.55
CA LEU A 1170 65.89 57.02 97.44
C LEU A 1170 66.22 56.73 98.91
N GLY A 1171 66.38 57.78 99.72
CA GLY A 1171 66.50 57.65 101.18
C GLY A 1171 65.18 57.19 101.82
N THR A 1172 65.24 56.61 103.02
CA THR A 1172 64.03 56.14 103.73
C THR A 1172 63.05 57.29 103.98
N GLY A 1173 61.83 57.17 103.46
CA GLY A 1173 60.79 58.20 103.55
C GLY A 1173 59.51 57.78 102.83
N ILE A 1174 58.49 58.63 102.91
CA ILE A 1174 57.24 58.48 102.14
C ILE A 1174 57.34 59.35 100.90
N TYR A 1175 57.02 58.78 99.74
CA TYR A 1175 57.04 59.46 98.46
C TYR A 1175 55.69 59.26 97.74
N GLN A 1176 55.34 60.19 96.87
CA GLN A 1176 54.19 60.07 95.98
C GLN A 1176 54.63 59.50 94.63
N LEU A 1177 53.89 58.52 94.11
CA LEU A 1177 54.11 57.93 92.80
C LEU A 1177 53.03 58.44 91.84
N VAL A 1178 53.44 59.00 90.71
CA VAL A 1178 52.56 59.48 89.63
C VAL A 1178 52.93 58.76 88.35
N ILE A 1179 51.93 58.23 87.63
CA ILE A 1179 52.14 57.51 86.37
C ILE A 1179 51.21 58.04 85.30
N ASN A 1180 51.77 58.41 84.15
CA ASN A 1180 51.00 58.77 82.97
C ASN A 1180 51.12 57.65 81.92
N GLY A 1181 50.02 56.95 81.61
CA GLY A 1181 49.95 55.87 80.62
C GLY A 1181 48.50 55.55 80.18
N GLN A 1182 48.32 54.75 79.12
CA GLN A 1182 46.99 54.34 78.63
C GLN A 1182 46.54 52.99 79.20
N VAL A 1183 45.25 52.90 79.56
CA VAL A 1183 44.51 51.67 79.87
C VAL A 1183 43.30 51.58 78.93
N ILE A 1184 42.76 50.39 78.72
CA ILE A 1184 41.66 50.12 77.77
C ILE A 1184 40.49 51.09 78.02
N GLY A 1185 40.21 51.94 77.03
CA GLY A 1185 38.95 52.70 76.95
C GLY A 1185 38.92 54.12 77.51
N LYS A 1186 40.00 54.71 78.07
CA LYS A 1186 40.06 56.17 78.35
C LYS A 1186 41.48 56.69 78.65
N LEU A 1187 41.83 57.88 78.11
CA LEU A 1187 42.97 58.69 78.59
C LEU A 1187 42.61 59.29 79.96
N MET A 1188 43.37 58.96 81.01
CA MET A 1188 43.38 59.73 82.26
C MET A 1188 44.57 60.70 82.22
N LYS A 1189 44.32 61.95 82.61
CA LYS A 1189 45.32 63.01 82.79
C LYS A 1189 45.31 63.35 84.29
N GLU A 1190 46.49 63.24 84.89
CA GLU A 1190 46.87 63.42 86.31
C GLU A 1190 46.72 62.22 87.25
#